data_AF-K9DWW2-F1
#
_entry.id   AF-K9DWW2-F1
#
_cell.length_a   1.000
_cell.length_b   1.000
_cell.length_c   1.000
_cell.angle_alpha   90.00
_cell.angle_beta   90.00
_cell.angle_gamma   90.00
#
_symmetry.space_group_name_H-M   'P 1'
#
loop_
_entity.id
_entity.type
_entity.pdbx_description
1 polymer ?
#
loop_
_entity_poly.entity_id
_entity_poly.type
_entity_poly.pdbx_seq_one_letter_code
_entity_poly.pdbx_strand_id
1 'polypeptide(L)'
;MKCKILFGALLGSMALASCTADEELNTPSASQESPIKFAVSLEDGIPPLTRAEMTGDFGLNFEAGDLMSLFHGITTPSSALTDYQNAIYEGSAQDGEAFVFTTKSMILQDGAIMVYPADTMFVNTGVAAPVITIPENQDAKTKELTPYMSEILNIAAYDKDKGNTAGYGKQYDIVLKRIGTTLILTTVPSNTDVIDGLGVSPLKVSSIGMNATNAFTTSISTKYNAASPYRAGEFPLWANVSDVDADNATVANALTTTDITNNYNAVFTLLPAKTSTTISGAEIVIKTNYGKVTLKDATGDIWGKTAATVTYDKTVTEGIQEVLDNTWTAATSGSFIGENIGKFGRRSIKADMSTLDMDGLHITDQQHLIDALQVYDAIANNAVVTFYLDGDADGEFVMEAEATAAYEARVADAQNKITFTRSTDLGTTCNVIKFVSTTETEVPAALKFGTATPVQFAGSWKYSENKVFDYVGSLEVVEGATMAMTDMVSATATNGTVAITNNGTVNISSATTLKLDMTNNGTIDIPVGAEFLMNGATLTNNATSLSAYGKIDNAGSLGVQQSTSGKINNYGYITQKNADAYTYVSTNAYAGTTFADAFASASKMIGTIELFGTGNVNTVVASGGLPGFIKVITNAASVTEAEVGEYANYVEITGACTTCGTLPATVKYVEVKSSARVVWTTTAFTLTGLIVDEGYSLNIPRGSEVTATTTYLKGRIYNAGTFTCSDFDGYLGGVAADANNIIVGG
;
A
#
# COMPACT_ATOMS: atom_id res chain seq x y z
N MET A 1 26.21 -11.30 3.49
CA MET A 1 27.46 -11.69 2.78
C MET A 1 28.19 -12.73 3.64
N LYS A 2 28.48 -13.92 3.07
CA LYS A 2 29.19 -15.14 3.62
C LYS A 2 28.40 -15.97 4.66
N CYS A 3 27.90 -17.20 4.46
CA CYS A 3 28.14 -18.40 3.63
C CYS A 3 29.26 -19.37 4.10
N LYS A 4 28.89 -20.67 4.12
CA LYS A 4 29.62 -21.96 4.14
C LYS A 4 29.67 -22.72 5.48
N ILE A 5 28.97 -23.86 5.67
CA ILE A 5 29.04 -25.21 5.05
C ILE A 5 30.23 -26.07 5.59
N LEU A 6 29.95 -27.19 6.28
CA LEU A 6 30.18 -28.61 5.88
C LEU A 6 30.50 -29.58 7.07
N PHE A 7 29.79 -30.72 7.03
CA PHE A 7 30.00 -32.08 7.56
C PHE A 7 31.35 -32.52 8.17
N GLY A 8 31.24 -33.46 9.11
CA GLY A 8 31.72 -34.83 8.84
C GLY A 8 32.80 -35.42 9.76
N ALA A 9 32.34 -36.31 10.65
CA ALA A 9 32.98 -37.56 11.10
C ALA A 9 34.45 -37.55 11.57
N LEU A 10 34.66 -37.82 12.86
CA LEU A 10 35.73 -38.72 13.31
C LEU A 10 35.34 -39.42 14.62
N LEU A 11 35.06 -40.73 14.51
CA LEU A 11 35.48 -41.85 15.37
C LEU A 11 35.61 -41.53 16.88
N GLY A 12 34.84 -42.13 17.77
CA GLY A 12 34.91 -43.57 18.03
C GLY A 12 35.71 -43.83 19.31
N SER A 13 34.98 -44.19 20.37
CA SER A 13 35.40 -44.93 21.58
C SER A 13 36.52 -44.36 22.47
N MET A 14 36.23 -44.13 23.77
CA MET A 14 36.53 -45.09 24.83
C MET A 14 36.04 -44.61 26.22
N ALA A 15 35.09 -45.38 26.76
CA ALA A 15 34.98 -45.93 28.12
C ALA A 15 35.18 -45.09 29.41
N LEU A 16 34.19 -45.28 30.29
CA LEU A 16 34.24 -45.39 31.77
C LEU A 16 34.40 -44.12 32.62
N ALA A 17 33.32 -43.76 33.33
CA ALA A 17 33.33 -43.29 34.72
C ALA A 17 31.93 -43.55 35.31
N SER A 18 31.76 -44.66 36.02
CA SER A 18 31.65 -44.71 37.49
C SER A 18 30.30 -44.26 38.03
N CYS A 19 29.50 -45.24 38.45
CA CYS A 19 28.40 -45.07 39.38
C CYS A 19 28.85 -44.34 40.65
N THR A 20 28.13 -43.30 41.02
CA THR A 20 27.85 -42.97 42.42
C THR A 20 26.37 -42.70 42.54
N ALA A 21 25.74 -43.51 43.39
CA ALA A 21 24.35 -43.41 43.82
C ALA A 21 24.10 -42.12 44.62
N ASP A 22 22.81 -41.84 44.80
CA ASP A 22 22.22 -40.78 45.62
C ASP A 22 22.12 -39.40 44.97
N GLU A 23 21.21 -39.28 43.98
CA GLU A 23 20.21 -38.21 43.86
C GLU A 23 19.39 -38.36 42.56
N GLU A 24 18.56 -39.41 42.43
CA GLU A 24 17.46 -39.44 41.44
C GLU A 24 16.27 -40.22 42.01
N LEU A 25 15.46 -39.51 42.80
CA LEU A 25 14.11 -39.92 43.18
C LEU A 25 13.27 -38.63 43.14
N ASN A 26 13.10 -38.05 41.94
CA ASN A 26 11.99 -37.13 41.57
C ASN A 26 12.11 -36.53 40.14
N THR A 27 12.57 -37.31 39.17
CA THR A 27 12.47 -36.97 37.74
C THR A 27 12.07 -38.23 36.98
N PRO A 28 10.97 -38.23 36.20
CA PRO A 28 10.75 -39.30 35.25
C PRO A 28 11.91 -39.26 34.25
N SER A 29 12.76 -40.28 34.30
CA SER A 29 13.88 -40.45 33.38
C SER A 29 13.40 -40.38 31.93
N ALA A 30 14.10 -39.60 31.12
CA ALA A 30 13.97 -39.62 29.67
C ALA A 30 14.27 -41.03 29.13
N SER A 31 13.21 -41.81 28.79
CA SER A 31 13.13 -42.69 27.61
C SER A 31 11.81 -43.49 27.64
N GLN A 32 10.75 -42.95 27.06
CA GLN A 32 9.57 -43.73 26.65
C GLN A 32 9.05 -43.29 25.28
N GLU A 33 9.92 -42.83 24.38
CA GLU A 33 9.55 -42.71 22.96
C GLU A 33 9.71 -44.10 22.32
N SER A 34 8.58 -44.75 22.00
CA SER A 34 8.54 -46.08 21.37
C SER A 34 8.02 -45.94 19.93
N PRO A 35 8.89 -45.81 18.91
CA PRO A 35 8.45 -45.45 17.56
C PRO A 35 7.74 -46.62 16.86
N ILE A 36 6.44 -46.47 16.59
CA ILE A 36 5.71 -47.25 15.59
C ILE A 36 5.91 -46.57 14.22
N LYS A 37 6.04 -47.37 13.16
CA LYS A 37 6.21 -46.89 11.79
C LYS A 37 4.95 -47.20 10.97
N PHE A 38 4.43 -46.19 10.30
CA PHE A 38 3.37 -46.34 9.33
C PHE A 38 3.93 -46.11 7.94
N ALA A 39 3.74 -47.08 7.05
CA ALA A 39 4.01 -46.95 5.64
C ALA A 39 2.70 -46.60 4.94
N VAL A 40 2.62 -45.41 4.36
CA VAL A 40 1.37 -44.88 3.80
C VAL A 40 1.45 -44.82 2.29
N SER A 41 0.33 -45.12 1.64
CA SER A 41 0.18 -45.06 0.19
C SER A 41 -1.19 -44.51 -0.22
N LEU A 42 -1.24 -43.88 -1.40
CA LEU A 42 -2.49 -43.61 -2.12
C LEU A 42 -2.82 -44.79 -3.02
N GLU A 43 -4.09 -44.93 -3.36
CA GLU A 43 -4.56 -45.95 -4.29
C GLU A 43 -4.30 -45.53 -5.74
N ASP A 44 -3.44 -46.27 -6.47
CA ASP A 44 -3.49 -46.42 -7.94
C ASP A 44 -2.47 -47.49 -8.44
N GLY A 45 -2.90 -48.76 -8.48
CA GLY A 45 -2.41 -49.76 -9.46
C GLY A 45 -0.96 -50.30 -9.41
N ILE A 46 -0.13 -49.98 -8.43
CA ILE A 46 1.25 -50.49 -8.29
C ILE A 46 1.40 -51.22 -6.94
N PRO A 47 2.18 -52.33 -6.83
CA PRO A 47 2.50 -52.95 -5.54
C PRO A 47 2.99 -51.90 -4.53
N PRO A 48 2.87 -52.12 -3.20
CA PRO A 48 3.26 -51.15 -2.18
C PRO A 48 4.79 -50.92 -2.19
N LEU A 49 5.19 -50.03 -3.08
CA LEU A 49 6.51 -49.43 -3.27
C LEU A 49 6.21 -48.03 -3.78
N THR A 50 5.65 -47.22 -2.90
CA THR A 50 5.95 -45.80 -2.79
C THR A 50 6.67 -45.12 -3.91
N ARG A 51 5.82 -44.66 -4.81
CA ARG A 51 6.01 -43.41 -5.49
C ARG A 51 4.73 -42.64 -5.27
N ALA A 52 4.81 -41.54 -4.53
CA ALA A 52 3.96 -40.41 -4.88
C ALA A 52 4.44 -39.96 -6.27
N GLU A 53 3.67 -40.29 -7.32
CA GLU A 53 3.75 -39.64 -8.63
C GLU A 53 2.35 -39.67 -9.26
N MET A 54 1.74 -38.52 -9.44
CA MET A 54 0.82 -38.28 -10.56
C MET A 54 1.34 -37.08 -11.36
N THR A 55 2.17 -37.33 -12.37
CA THR A 55 2.46 -36.32 -13.40
C THR A 55 1.36 -36.33 -14.47
N GLY A 56 0.89 -35.21 -15.01
CA GLY A 56 1.32 -33.84 -14.78
C GLY A 56 0.16 -32.86 -14.96
N ASP A 57 -0.75 -32.81 -13.97
CA ASP A 57 -1.49 -31.57 -13.66
C ASP A 57 -2.15 -31.56 -12.26
N PHE A 58 -2.25 -32.66 -11.47
CA PHE A 58 -2.97 -32.65 -10.18
C PHE A 58 -2.48 -33.71 -9.16
N GLY A 59 -1.19 -33.68 -8.77
CA GLY A 59 -0.62 -34.61 -7.78
C GLY A 59 -0.31 -33.95 -6.43
N LEU A 60 -0.67 -34.62 -5.33
CA LEU A 60 -0.17 -34.37 -3.98
C LEU A 60 1.15 -35.14 -3.82
N ASN A 61 2.25 -34.43 -3.56
CA ASN A 61 3.55 -35.03 -3.23
C ASN A 61 3.67 -35.09 -1.71
N PHE A 62 3.82 -36.28 -1.13
CA PHE A 62 4.24 -36.38 0.26
C PHE A 62 5.72 -35.97 0.33
N GLU A 63 6.03 -34.81 0.91
CA GLU A 63 7.40 -34.32 1.07
C GLU A 63 7.91 -34.58 2.49
N ALA A 64 9.22 -34.78 2.65
CA ALA A 64 9.82 -34.92 3.98
C ALA A 64 9.46 -33.69 4.85
N GLY A 65 8.80 -33.91 6.00
CA GLY A 65 8.22 -32.85 6.82
C GLY A 65 6.69 -32.76 6.80
N ASP A 66 6.01 -33.50 5.92
CA ASP A 66 4.54 -33.60 5.91
C ASP A 66 3.98 -34.09 7.24
N LEU A 67 2.80 -33.58 7.60
CA LEU A 67 2.12 -33.90 8.86
C LEU A 67 0.86 -34.75 8.63
N MET A 68 0.69 -35.80 9.44
CA MET A 68 -0.53 -36.61 9.52
C MET A 68 -1.05 -36.70 10.96
N SER A 69 -2.36 -36.89 11.10
CA SER A 69 -3.00 -37.16 12.40
C SER A 69 -3.51 -38.60 12.47
N LEU A 70 -3.22 -39.30 13.58
CA LEU A 70 -3.86 -40.58 13.94
C LEU A 70 -4.74 -40.34 15.16
N PHE A 71 -6.01 -40.71 15.01
CA PHE A 71 -6.99 -40.70 16.08
C PHE A 71 -7.17 -42.12 16.62
N HIS A 72 -7.00 -42.32 17.94
CA HIS A 72 -6.98 -43.63 18.57
C HIS A 72 -7.96 -43.75 19.74
N GLY A 73 -8.28 -44.98 20.15
CA GLY A 73 -9.23 -45.26 21.25
C GLY A 73 -10.67 -45.45 20.76
N ILE A 74 -10.87 -45.89 19.52
CA ILE A 74 -12.19 -46.15 18.96
C ILE A 74 -12.65 -47.53 19.46
N THR A 75 -13.27 -47.58 20.65
CA THR A 75 -13.55 -48.82 21.40
C THR A 75 -14.85 -49.53 21.04
N THR A 76 -15.82 -48.82 20.47
CA THR A 76 -17.14 -49.39 20.14
C THR A 76 -17.56 -48.94 18.77
N PRO A 77 -17.94 -49.86 17.86
CA PRO A 77 -18.36 -49.51 16.52
C PRO A 77 -19.75 -48.84 16.49
N SER A 78 -19.84 -47.61 16.98
CA SER A 78 -21.01 -46.73 16.89
C SER A 78 -20.90 -45.82 15.66
N SER A 79 -22.00 -45.29 15.13
CA SER A 79 -21.95 -44.36 13.99
C SER A 79 -21.22 -43.03 14.25
N ALA A 80 -20.60 -42.84 15.42
CA ALA A 80 -19.85 -41.64 15.79
C ALA A 80 -18.49 -41.99 16.43
N LEU A 81 -17.46 -41.24 16.04
CA LEU A 81 -16.14 -41.23 16.68
C LEU A 81 -16.21 -40.31 17.91
N THR A 82 -16.50 -40.85 19.08
CA THR A 82 -16.49 -40.10 20.36
C THR A 82 -15.34 -40.57 21.25
N ASP A 83 -14.81 -39.68 22.10
CA ASP A 83 -13.84 -40.00 23.16
C ASP A 83 -12.48 -40.58 22.69
N TYR A 84 -11.87 -40.02 21.64
CA TYR A 84 -10.59 -40.45 21.07
C TYR A 84 -9.46 -39.44 21.31
N GLN A 85 -8.19 -39.90 21.34
CA GLN A 85 -7.03 -39.00 21.45
C GLN A 85 -6.28 -38.88 20.11
N ASN A 86 -5.64 -37.72 19.89
CA ASN A 86 -4.92 -37.39 18.67
C ASN A 86 -3.40 -37.48 18.88
N ALA A 87 -2.70 -38.08 17.93
CA ALA A 87 -1.25 -37.98 17.79
C ALA A 87 -0.89 -37.47 16.39
N ILE A 88 0.00 -36.47 16.33
CA ILE A 88 0.51 -35.91 15.08
C ILE A 88 1.88 -36.53 14.77
N TYR A 89 2.08 -36.91 13.51
CA TYR A 89 3.31 -37.53 13.01
C TYR A 89 3.97 -36.68 11.96
N GLU A 90 5.29 -36.70 11.96
CA GLU A 90 6.13 -36.07 10.96
C GLU A 90 6.66 -37.14 10.01
N GLY A 91 6.59 -36.82 8.72
CA GLY A 91 7.02 -37.67 7.61
C GLY A 91 8.52 -37.77 7.43
N SER A 92 9.00 -38.97 7.10
CA SER A 92 10.35 -39.20 6.57
C SER A 92 10.28 -39.98 5.27
N ALA A 93 11.07 -39.58 4.26
CA ALA A 93 11.04 -40.18 2.93
C ALA A 93 12.45 -40.42 2.35
N GLN A 94 12.56 -41.47 1.53
CA GLN A 94 13.65 -41.72 0.60
C GLN A 94 13.07 -42.09 -0.77
N ASP A 95 13.74 -41.70 -1.86
CA ASP A 95 13.26 -41.96 -3.23
C ASP A 95 12.99 -43.44 -3.50
N GLY A 96 11.74 -43.78 -3.87
CA GLY A 96 11.31 -45.15 -4.18
C GLY A 96 10.89 -46.00 -2.98
N GLU A 97 10.88 -45.44 -1.77
CA GLU A 97 10.53 -46.13 -0.51
C GLU A 97 9.33 -45.54 0.23
N ALA A 98 8.72 -46.37 1.10
CA ALA A 98 7.44 -46.09 1.76
C ALA A 98 7.49 -44.72 2.43
N PHE A 99 6.45 -43.90 2.35
CA PHE A 99 6.49 -42.65 3.08
C PHE A 99 6.21 -43.02 4.52
N VAL A 100 7.25 -42.95 5.35
CA VAL A 100 7.24 -43.52 6.70
C VAL A 100 7.01 -42.42 7.71
N PHE A 101 5.92 -42.55 8.46
CA PHE A 101 5.62 -41.69 9.61
C PHE A 101 5.99 -42.39 10.91
N THR A 102 6.67 -41.67 11.81
CA THR A 102 7.19 -42.21 13.08
C THR A 102 6.58 -41.52 14.29
N THR A 103 6.13 -42.31 15.27
CA THR A 103 5.46 -41.81 16.49
C THR A 103 6.45 -41.31 17.55
N LYS A 104 6.12 -40.19 18.21
CA LYS A 104 6.83 -39.72 19.43
C LYS A 104 6.22 -40.26 20.74
N SER A 105 5.08 -40.96 20.67
CA SER A 105 4.37 -41.55 21.81
C SER A 105 3.89 -42.98 21.52
N MET A 106 3.49 -43.70 22.58
CA MET A 106 2.84 -45.01 22.46
C MET A 106 1.42 -44.87 21.87
N ILE A 107 1.09 -45.72 20.91
CA ILE A 107 -0.27 -45.83 20.38
C ILE A 107 -1.12 -46.65 21.36
N LEU A 108 -2.32 -46.16 21.68
CA LEU A 108 -3.26 -46.89 22.54
C LEU A 108 -3.87 -48.09 21.79
N GLN A 109 -4.24 -49.11 22.55
CA GLN A 109 -4.98 -50.26 22.06
C GLN A 109 -6.33 -49.82 21.43
N ASP A 110 -6.88 -50.66 20.56
CA ASP A 110 -8.21 -50.56 19.93
C ASP A 110 -8.22 -49.79 18.59
N GLY A 111 -9.40 -49.46 18.06
CA GLY A 111 -9.55 -48.91 16.71
C GLY A 111 -8.86 -47.56 16.53
N ALA A 112 -8.24 -47.34 15.36
CA ALA A 112 -7.63 -46.06 14.98
C ALA A 112 -7.97 -45.64 13.55
N ILE A 113 -8.01 -44.33 13.27
CA ILE A 113 -8.17 -43.78 11.91
C ILE A 113 -7.07 -42.75 11.63
N MET A 114 -6.47 -42.84 10.45
CA MET A 114 -5.41 -41.96 9.98
C MET A 114 -5.97 -40.97 8.95
N VAL A 115 -5.60 -39.70 9.06
CA VAL A 115 -6.14 -38.63 8.20
C VAL A 115 -5.02 -37.71 7.70
N TYR A 116 -5.10 -37.33 6.43
CA TYR A 116 -4.16 -36.43 5.75
C TYR A 116 -4.91 -35.40 4.88
N PRO A 117 -4.47 -34.12 4.85
CA PRO A 117 -3.32 -33.57 5.59
C PRO A 117 -3.73 -33.04 6.98
N ALA A 118 -2.77 -32.97 7.91
CA ALA A 118 -3.05 -32.59 9.30
C ALA A 118 -3.39 -31.11 9.53
N ASP A 119 -3.15 -30.25 8.54
CA ASP A 119 -3.32 -28.79 8.56
C ASP A 119 -4.66 -28.29 7.99
N THR A 120 -5.47 -29.17 7.39
CA THR A 120 -6.93 -28.95 7.43
C THR A 120 -7.36 -29.00 8.89
N MET A 121 -7.99 -27.96 9.42
CA MET A 121 -8.23 -27.81 10.88
C MET A 121 -9.13 -28.93 11.44
N PHE A 122 -8.55 -30.09 11.74
CA PHE A 122 -9.14 -31.11 12.60
C PHE A 122 -9.05 -30.64 14.05
N VAL A 123 -9.90 -29.70 14.44
CA VAL A 123 -9.94 -29.21 15.82
C VAL A 123 -10.52 -30.31 16.72
N ASN A 124 -9.67 -31.09 17.39
CA ASN A 124 -10.12 -32.10 18.35
C ASN A 124 -10.15 -31.53 19.78
N THR A 125 -11.34 -31.45 20.38
CA THR A 125 -11.55 -31.09 21.79
C THR A 125 -11.84 -32.30 22.71
N GLY A 126 -11.69 -33.52 22.19
CA GLY A 126 -11.80 -34.78 22.94
C GLY A 126 -13.22 -35.35 23.07
N VAL A 127 -14.23 -34.72 22.46
CA VAL A 127 -15.66 -35.07 22.65
C VAL A 127 -16.52 -35.06 21.37
N ALA A 128 -15.99 -34.66 20.21
CA ALA A 128 -16.71 -34.60 18.94
C ALA A 128 -15.89 -35.27 17.84
N ALA A 129 -16.53 -35.87 16.82
CA ALA A 129 -15.88 -36.58 15.71
C ALA A 129 -14.93 -35.66 14.89
N PRO A 130 -13.91 -36.22 14.21
CA PRO A 130 -13.01 -35.42 13.39
C PRO A 130 -13.80 -34.76 12.26
N VAL A 131 -13.65 -33.44 12.14
CA VAL A 131 -14.31 -32.62 11.13
C VAL A 131 -13.31 -32.22 10.06
N ILE A 132 -13.66 -32.48 8.80
CA ILE A 132 -12.91 -32.07 7.62
C ILE A 132 -13.48 -30.73 7.19
N THR A 133 -12.63 -29.73 6.98
CA THR A 133 -13.04 -28.39 6.57
C THR A 133 -12.24 -27.90 5.37
N ILE A 134 -12.90 -27.28 4.41
CA ILE A 134 -12.30 -26.53 3.30
C ILE A 134 -12.77 -25.07 3.35
N PRO A 135 -11.93 -24.10 2.94
CA PRO A 135 -12.34 -22.70 2.88
C PRO A 135 -13.28 -22.44 1.69
N GLU A 136 -14.16 -21.44 1.85
CA GLU A 136 -15.03 -20.95 0.77
C GLU A 136 -14.23 -20.25 -0.34
N ASN A 137 -13.17 -19.54 0.05
CA ASN A 137 -12.20 -18.94 -0.86
C ASN A 137 -10.96 -19.83 -0.91
N GLN A 138 -10.72 -20.42 -2.08
CA GLN A 138 -9.71 -21.42 -2.32
C GLN A 138 -8.58 -20.85 -3.17
N ASP A 139 -7.40 -21.41 -3.01
CA ASP A 139 -6.21 -21.08 -3.78
C ASP A 139 -5.40 -22.36 -4.07
N ALA A 140 -4.19 -22.19 -4.60
CA ALA A 140 -3.31 -23.31 -4.92
C ALA A 140 -2.97 -24.17 -3.69
N LYS A 141 -3.00 -23.61 -2.48
CA LYS A 141 -2.79 -24.38 -1.25
C LYS A 141 -4.00 -25.28 -0.95
N THR A 142 -5.22 -24.82 -1.18
CA THR A 142 -6.42 -25.64 -0.93
C THR A 142 -6.45 -26.95 -1.72
N LYS A 143 -5.91 -27.00 -2.94
CA LYS A 143 -5.79 -28.28 -3.70
C LYS A 143 -4.74 -29.22 -3.11
N GLU A 144 -3.62 -28.68 -2.62
CA GLU A 144 -2.59 -29.43 -1.89
C GLU A 144 -3.19 -29.98 -0.59
N LEU A 145 -4.26 -29.36 -0.08
CA LEU A 145 -4.95 -29.81 1.12
C LEU A 145 -6.13 -30.76 0.90
N THR A 146 -6.21 -31.43 -0.25
CA THR A 146 -7.30 -32.39 -0.53
C THR A 146 -7.32 -33.50 0.53
N PRO A 147 -8.45 -33.76 1.23
CA PRO A 147 -8.48 -34.68 2.37
C PRO A 147 -8.60 -36.16 1.99
N TYR A 148 -7.89 -37.00 2.74
CA TYR A 148 -7.84 -38.45 2.68
C TYR A 148 -7.94 -39.08 4.08
N MET A 149 -8.55 -40.25 4.22
CA MET A 149 -8.62 -41.03 5.47
C MET A 149 -8.34 -42.51 5.24
N SER A 150 -7.83 -43.22 6.24
CA SER A 150 -7.77 -44.68 6.23
C SER A 150 -9.13 -45.30 6.60
N GLU A 151 -9.28 -46.60 6.34
CA GLU A 151 -10.25 -47.42 7.09
C GLU A 151 -9.90 -47.45 8.58
N ILE A 152 -10.86 -47.88 9.42
CA ILE A 152 -10.55 -48.09 10.84
C ILE A 152 -9.61 -49.27 10.96
N LEU A 153 -8.46 -49.00 11.57
CA LEU A 153 -7.37 -49.93 11.79
C LEU A 153 -7.56 -50.62 13.15
N ASN A 154 -7.49 -51.95 13.17
CA ASN A 154 -7.40 -52.72 14.40
C ASN A 154 -5.94 -52.83 14.85
N ILE A 155 -5.58 -52.06 15.88
CA ILE A 155 -4.24 -52.10 16.46
C ILE A 155 -4.24 -53.08 17.63
N ALA A 156 -3.49 -54.18 17.48
CA ALA A 156 -3.39 -55.22 18.50
C ALA A 156 -2.88 -54.65 19.85
N ALA A 157 -3.20 -55.34 20.95
CA ALA A 157 -2.61 -55.03 22.25
C ALA A 157 -1.12 -55.43 22.29
N TYR A 158 -0.32 -54.69 23.05
CA TYR A 158 1.03 -55.12 23.41
C TYR A 158 0.94 -56.36 24.33
N ASP A 159 1.43 -57.49 23.84
CA ASP A 159 1.50 -58.75 24.57
C ASP A 159 2.96 -58.98 25.01
N LYS A 160 3.20 -58.74 26.30
CA LYS A 160 4.53 -58.90 26.92
C LYS A 160 5.08 -60.32 26.83
N ASP A 161 4.20 -61.32 26.71
CA ASP A 161 4.53 -62.75 26.79
C ASP A 161 4.77 -63.37 25.40
N LYS A 162 4.29 -62.71 24.32
CA LYS A 162 4.51 -63.12 22.92
C LYS A 162 5.63 -62.34 22.21
N GLY A 163 6.29 -61.43 22.92
CA GLY A 163 7.16 -60.43 22.29
C GLY A 163 6.33 -59.44 21.47
N ASN A 164 6.94 -58.32 21.07
CA ASN A 164 6.27 -57.20 20.43
C ASN A 164 5.14 -57.57 19.42
N THR A 165 3.89 -57.61 19.88
CA THR A 165 2.70 -57.82 19.05
C THR A 165 2.12 -56.53 18.48
N ALA A 166 2.45 -55.36 19.05
CA ALA A 166 1.82 -54.07 18.74
C ALA A 166 2.70 -52.80 18.79
N GLY A 167 3.96 -52.90 19.21
CA GLY A 167 4.95 -51.79 19.21
C GLY A 167 6.40 -52.22 19.48
N TYR A 168 7.31 -51.82 18.56
CA TYR A 168 8.80 -51.96 18.50
C TYR A 168 9.30 -52.48 17.12
N GLY A 169 9.43 -51.60 16.12
CA GLY A 169 9.96 -51.97 14.79
C GLY A 169 8.99 -52.69 13.85
N LYS A 170 7.67 -52.69 14.16
CA LYS A 170 6.63 -53.10 13.22
C LYS A 170 6.28 -51.95 12.27
N GLN A 171 6.13 -52.29 11.01
CA GLN A 171 5.61 -51.42 9.95
C GLN A 171 4.15 -51.80 9.68
N TYR A 172 3.27 -50.81 9.67
CA TYR A 172 1.87 -50.97 9.29
C TYR A 172 1.66 -50.33 7.92
N ASP A 173 1.29 -51.11 6.92
CA ASP A 173 0.97 -50.61 5.59
C ASP A 173 -0.48 -50.12 5.57
N ILE A 174 -0.68 -48.84 5.26
CA ILE A 174 -1.99 -48.19 5.23
C ILE A 174 -2.23 -47.62 3.83
N VAL A 175 -3.40 -47.91 3.28
CA VAL A 175 -3.90 -47.25 2.08
C VAL A 175 -4.90 -46.18 2.51
N LEU A 176 -4.74 -44.96 2.01
CA LEU A 176 -5.66 -43.88 2.28
C LEU A 176 -6.76 -43.80 1.22
N LYS A 177 -8.00 -43.73 1.67
CA LYS A 177 -9.20 -43.44 0.90
C LYS A 177 -9.35 -41.94 0.71
N ARG A 178 -9.49 -41.51 -0.53
CA ARG A 178 -9.74 -40.11 -0.87
C ARG A 178 -11.13 -39.69 -0.46
N ILE A 179 -11.26 -38.56 0.25
CA ILE A 179 -12.54 -37.97 0.68
C ILE A 179 -12.96 -36.81 -0.23
N GLY A 180 -12.03 -35.88 -0.47
CA GLY A 180 -12.30 -34.71 -1.29
C GLY A 180 -12.24 -35.01 -2.78
N THR A 181 -13.13 -34.42 -3.56
CA THR A 181 -13.10 -34.43 -5.03
C THR A 181 -12.39 -33.19 -5.54
N THR A 182 -11.41 -33.35 -6.43
CA THR A 182 -10.83 -32.21 -7.14
C THR A 182 -11.57 -32.02 -8.46
N LEU A 183 -12.21 -30.87 -8.62
CA LEU A 183 -12.83 -30.45 -9.87
C LEU A 183 -11.91 -29.48 -10.59
N ILE A 184 -11.72 -29.74 -11.88
CA ILE A 184 -11.02 -28.87 -12.81
C ILE A 184 -12.09 -28.34 -13.76
N LEU A 185 -12.30 -27.04 -13.70
CA LEU A 185 -13.26 -26.33 -14.52
C LEU A 185 -12.51 -25.46 -15.53
N THR A 186 -12.48 -25.89 -16.78
CA THR A 186 -11.83 -25.16 -17.88
C THR A 186 -12.80 -24.14 -18.45
N THR A 187 -12.45 -22.85 -18.37
CA THR A 187 -13.15 -21.82 -19.13
C THR A 187 -12.74 -21.87 -20.59
N VAL A 188 -13.72 -21.98 -21.48
CA VAL A 188 -13.54 -21.90 -22.93
C VAL A 188 -14.15 -20.57 -23.39
N PRO A 189 -13.35 -19.50 -23.45
CA PRO A 189 -13.85 -18.19 -23.86
C PRO A 189 -14.16 -18.18 -25.37
N SER A 190 -15.24 -17.53 -25.77
CA SER A 190 -15.59 -17.23 -27.16
C SER A 190 -15.63 -15.74 -27.41
N ASN A 191 -15.52 -15.33 -28.68
CA ASN A 191 -15.40 -13.92 -29.10
C ASN A 191 -14.14 -13.24 -28.53
N THR A 192 -13.06 -14.01 -28.32
CA THR A 192 -11.77 -13.46 -27.85
C THR A 192 -11.04 -12.69 -28.94
N ASP A 193 -11.32 -12.98 -30.21
CA ASP A 193 -10.76 -12.31 -31.38
C ASP A 193 -10.99 -10.79 -31.36
N VAL A 194 -12.11 -10.34 -30.77
CA VAL A 194 -12.40 -8.92 -30.57
C VAL A 194 -11.41 -8.26 -29.61
N ILE A 195 -10.98 -8.97 -28.55
CA ILE A 195 -10.01 -8.47 -27.56
C ILE A 195 -8.58 -8.64 -28.10
N ASP A 196 -8.26 -9.83 -28.59
CA ASP A 196 -6.95 -10.21 -29.09
C ASP A 196 -6.50 -9.32 -30.27
N GLY A 197 -7.48 -8.78 -31.03
CA GLY A 197 -7.24 -7.85 -32.14
C GLY A 197 -6.95 -6.39 -31.75
N LEU A 198 -7.10 -6.00 -30.49
CA LEU A 198 -6.92 -4.60 -30.05
C LEU A 198 -5.45 -4.24 -29.77
N GLY A 199 -4.56 -5.23 -29.64
CA GLY A 199 -3.18 -5.01 -29.23
C GLY A 199 -3.01 -4.75 -27.73
N VAL A 200 -4.02 -5.08 -26.92
CA VAL A 200 -4.00 -5.02 -25.46
C VAL A 200 -3.37 -6.27 -24.83
N SER A 201 -3.15 -6.24 -23.51
CA SER A 201 -2.71 -7.43 -22.78
C SER A 201 -3.67 -8.61 -22.98
N PRO A 202 -3.17 -9.85 -23.19
CA PRO A 202 -4.04 -11.00 -23.41
C PRO A 202 -5.02 -11.22 -22.25
N LEU A 203 -6.22 -11.71 -22.58
CA LEU A 203 -7.23 -12.06 -21.59
C LEU A 203 -6.65 -13.05 -20.56
N LYS A 204 -6.84 -12.78 -19.28
CA LYS A 204 -6.47 -13.68 -18.18
C LYS A 204 -7.66 -13.86 -17.26
N VAL A 205 -7.87 -15.08 -16.79
CA VAL A 205 -8.85 -15.38 -15.73
C VAL A 205 -8.13 -15.31 -14.39
N SER A 206 -8.63 -14.50 -13.47
CA SER A 206 -8.04 -14.27 -12.15
C SER A 206 -8.70 -15.10 -11.05
N SER A 207 -10.00 -15.37 -11.17
CA SER A 207 -10.73 -16.25 -10.27
C SER A 207 -12.02 -16.76 -10.91
N ILE A 208 -12.51 -17.90 -10.41
CA ILE A 208 -13.83 -18.42 -10.76
C ILE A 208 -14.61 -18.71 -9.47
N GLY A 209 -15.84 -18.24 -9.40
CA GLY A 209 -16.81 -18.56 -8.36
C GLY A 209 -17.93 -19.46 -8.88
N MET A 210 -18.23 -20.54 -8.18
CA MET A 210 -19.45 -21.33 -8.36
C MET A 210 -20.43 -20.98 -7.24
N ASN A 211 -21.59 -20.47 -7.61
CA ASN A 211 -22.62 -20.03 -6.66
C ASN A 211 -23.87 -20.88 -6.82
N ALA A 212 -24.30 -21.50 -5.73
CA ALA A 212 -25.53 -22.28 -5.64
C ALA A 212 -25.96 -22.35 -4.16
N THR A 213 -27.22 -21.99 -3.89
CA THR A 213 -27.73 -21.85 -2.52
C THR A 213 -27.60 -23.15 -1.73
N ASN A 214 -26.94 -23.09 -0.57
CA ASN A 214 -26.72 -24.20 0.37
C ASN A 214 -26.18 -25.48 -0.27
N ALA A 215 -25.35 -25.35 -1.31
CA ALA A 215 -24.96 -26.47 -2.16
C ALA A 215 -23.60 -27.07 -1.80
N PHE A 216 -22.64 -26.22 -1.44
CA PHE A 216 -21.25 -26.64 -1.32
C PHE A 216 -20.88 -26.97 0.11
N THR A 217 -20.57 -28.23 0.40
CA THR A 217 -20.11 -28.65 1.72
C THR A 217 -18.75 -28.04 2.03
N THR A 218 -18.69 -27.20 3.07
CA THR A 218 -17.44 -26.61 3.58
C THR A 218 -16.92 -27.36 4.79
N SER A 219 -17.78 -28.10 5.49
CA SER A 219 -17.39 -28.91 6.64
C SER A 219 -18.19 -30.19 6.75
N ILE A 220 -17.52 -31.32 7.00
CA ILE A 220 -18.18 -32.62 7.16
C ILE A 220 -17.46 -33.48 8.20
N SER A 221 -18.23 -34.15 9.07
CA SER A 221 -17.69 -35.04 10.10
C SER A 221 -17.41 -36.42 9.53
N THR A 222 -16.38 -37.08 10.03
CA THR A 222 -16.10 -38.49 9.73
C THR A 222 -17.00 -39.41 10.57
N LYS A 223 -17.41 -40.52 9.98
CA LYS A 223 -18.16 -41.61 10.64
C LYS A 223 -17.66 -42.96 10.13
N TYR A 224 -18.24 -44.04 10.61
CA TYR A 224 -17.95 -45.35 10.06
C TYR A 224 -19.14 -46.28 10.24
N ASN A 225 -19.17 -47.30 9.40
CA ASN A 225 -20.26 -48.25 9.33
C ASN A 225 -19.78 -49.65 9.73
N ALA A 226 -20.65 -50.38 10.43
CA ALA A 226 -20.45 -51.80 10.69
C ALA A 226 -20.73 -52.58 9.39
N ALA A 227 -19.70 -52.78 8.58
CA ALA A 227 -19.71 -53.78 7.52
C ALA A 227 -18.88 -54.98 7.98
N SER A 228 -19.26 -56.21 7.61
CA SER A 228 -18.41 -57.39 7.79
C SER A 228 -16.97 -57.05 7.40
N PRO A 229 -15.96 -57.41 8.21
CA PRO A 229 -14.58 -56.93 8.03
C PRO A 229 -14.16 -57.08 6.57
N TYR A 230 -14.08 -55.92 5.91
CA TYR A 230 -13.98 -55.82 4.46
C TYR A 230 -12.56 -56.23 4.08
N ARG A 231 -12.45 -57.29 3.28
CA ARG A 231 -11.17 -57.79 2.72
C ARG A 231 -10.09 -58.09 3.76
N ALA A 232 -10.44 -58.61 4.94
CA ALA A 232 -9.48 -58.99 5.98
C ALA A 232 -8.36 -59.97 5.53
N GLY A 233 -8.57 -60.70 4.43
CA GLY A 233 -7.54 -61.56 3.81
C GLY A 233 -6.49 -60.80 2.99
N GLU A 234 -6.79 -59.57 2.57
CA GLU A 234 -5.90 -58.70 1.78
C GLU A 234 -5.36 -57.54 2.63
N PHE A 235 -6.19 -56.98 3.52
CA PHE A 235 -5.84 -55.90 4.44
C PHE A 235 -6.19 -56.33 5.88
N PRO A 236 -5.29 -57.05 6.58
CA PRO A 236 -5.58 -57.69 7.86
C PRO A 236 -5.79 -56.71 9.02
N LEU A 237 -5.47 -55.42 8.82
CA LEU A 237 -5.68 -54.36 9.80
C LEU A 237 -7.05 -53.71 9.68
N TRP A 238 -7.76 -53.87 8.57
CA TRP A 238 -9.02 -53.17 8.33
C TRP A 238 -10.17 -53.82 9.13
N ALA A 239 -10.75 -53.05 10.03
CA ALA A 239 -11.82 -53.48 10.91
C ALA A 239 -13.20 -53.05 10.40
N ASN A 240 -13.31 -51.79 9.92
CA ASN A 240 -14.57 -51.15 9.56
C ASN A 240 -14.40 -50.19 8.40
N VAL A 241 -15.51 -49.96 7.69
CA VAL A 241 -15.59 -49.00 6.58
C VAL A 241 -15.80 -47.59 7.11
N SER A 242 -14.83 -46.72 6.86
CA SER A 242 -14.85 -45.28 7.07
C SER A 242 -15.81 -44.60 6.10
N ASP A 243 -16.50 -43.57 6.57
CA ASP A 243 -17.52 -42.84 5.83
C ASP A 243 -17.61 -41.41 6.36
N VAL A 244 -18.53 -40.61 5.83
CA VAL A 244 -18.76 -39.23 6.27
C VAL A 244 -20.23 -38.98 6.63
N ASP A 245 -20.46 -38.08 7.57
CA ASP A 245 -21.78 -37.66 7.99
C ASP A 245 -22.33 -36.57 7.07
N ALA A 246 -22.71 -36.98 5.85
CA ALA A 246 -23.29 -36.09 4.86
C ALA A 246 -24.63 -35.47 5.29
N ASP A 247 -25.37 -36.06 6.25
CA ASP A 247 -26.63 -35.50 6.72
C ASP A 247 -26.40 -34.23 7.56
N ASN A 248 -25.31 -34.20 8.33
CA ASN A 248 -24.93 -33.11 9.24
C ASN A 248 -23.81 -32.22 8.69
N ALA A 249 -23.59 -32.23 7.38
CA ALA A 249 -22.63 -31.35 6.72
C ALA A 249 -23.01 -29.86 6.82
N THR A 250 -22.00 -29.00 7.00
CA THR A 250 -22.11 -27.54 6.89
C THR A 250 -21.91 -27.14 5.43
N VAL A 251 -22.80 -26.29 4.93
CA VAL A 251 -22.83 -25.88 3.52
C VAL A 251 -22.68 -24.36 3.38
N ALA A 252 -22.07 -23.94 2.28
CA ALA A 252 -21.96 -22.57 1.83
C ALA A 252 -22.75 -22.35 0.53
N ASN A 253 -23.03 -21.09 0.23
CA ASN A 253 -23.71 -20.68 -1.00
C ASN A 253 -22.76 -20.53 -2.20
N ALA A 254 -21.45 -20.47 -1.95
CA ALA A 254 -20.46 -20.23 -2.97
C ALA A 254 -19.13 -20.90 -2.62
N LEU A 255 -18.42 -21.34 -3.66
CA LEU A 255 -16.99 -21.63 -3.60
C LEU A 255 -16.30 -20.79 -4.67
N THR A 256 -15.23 -20.09 -4.29
CA THR A 256 -14.39 -19.32 -5.22
C THR A 256 -12.98 -19.89 -5.21
N THR A 257 -12.33 -19.93 -6.37
CA THR A 257 -10.92 -20.30 -6.47
C THR A 257 -10.12 -19.26 -7.24
N THR A 258 -8.92 -18.95 -6.75
CA THR A 258 -7.88 -18.17 -7.45
C THR A 258 -6.79 -19.07 -8.03
N ASP A 259 -6.88 -20.39 -7.86
CA ASP A 259 -5.96 -21.35 -8.48
C ASP A 259 -6.31 -21.54 -9.96
N ILE A 260 -5.85 -20.59 -10.77
CA ILE A 260 -6.07 -20.55 -12.21
C ILE A 260 -4.75 -20.86 -12.93
N THR A 261 -4.76 -21.91 -13.75
CA THR A 261 -3.61 -22.23 -14.61
C THR A 261 -3.69 -21.50 -15.97
N ASN A 262 -2.58 -21.45 -16.71
CA ASN A 262 -2.47 -20.75 -18.00
C ASN A 262 -3.51 -21.16 -19.07
N ASN A 263 -4.12 -22.34 -18.95
CA ASN A 263 -5.18 -22.83 -19.85
C ASN A 263 -6.59 -22.47 -19.36
N TYR A 264 -6.72 -21.47 -18.49
CA TYR A 264 -7.97 -21.08 -17.82
C TYR A 264 -8.63 -22.22 -17.03
N ASN A 265 -7.84 -23.17 -16.53
CA ASN A 265 -8.35 -24.20 -15.64
C ASN A 265 -8.41 -23.64 -14.22
N ALA A 266 -9.61 -23.57 -13.66
CA ALA A 266 -9.85 -23.32 -12.25
C ALA A 266 -9.92 -24.63 -11.49
N VAL A 267 -9.23 -24.69 -10.36
CA VAL A 267 -9.15 -25.91 -9.53
C VAL A 267 -9.95 -25.69 -8.25
N PHE A 268 -10.90 -26.58 -8.01
CA PHE A 268 -11.71 -26.61 -6.79
C PHE A 268 -11.48 -27.91 -6.04
N THR A 269 -11.38 -27.81 -4.72
CA THR A 269 -11.53 -28.94 -3.81
C THR A 269 -12.96 -28.96 -3.29
N LEU A 270 -13.65 -30.08 -3.45
CA LEU A 270 -15.05 -30.28 -3.07
C LEU A 270 -15.14 -31.41 -2.04
N LEU A 271 -15.90 -31.19 -0.97
CA LEU A 271 -16.26 -32.24 -0.03
C LEU A 271 -17.53 -32.96 -0.49
N PRO A 272 -17.80 -34.18 0.02
CA PRO A 272 -19.06 -34.88 -0.21
C PRO A 272 -20.28 -33.97 0.01
N ALA A 273 -21.17 -33.93 -0.98
CA ALA A 273 -22.38 -33.12 -0.90
C ALA A 273 -23.28 -33.58 0.25
N LYS A 274 -23.99 -32.63 0.87
CA LYS A 274 -25.00 -32.95 1.89
C LYS A 274 -26.07 -33.87 1.30
N THR A 275 -26.54 -34.85 2.07
CA THR A 275 -27.57 -35.78 1.60
C THR A 275 -28.81 -35.03 1.12
N SER A 276 -29.38 -35.48 0.01
CA SER A 276 -30.57 -34.86 -0.62
C SER A 276 -30.35 -33.39 -1.05
N THR A 277 -29.11 -32.99 -1.32
CA THR A 277 -28.84 -31.69 -1.96
C THR A 277 -29.44 -31.66 -3.35
N THR A 278 -30.38 -30.74 -3.58
CA THR A 278 -30.93 -30.44 -4.91
C THR A 278 -30.88 -28.93 -5.10
N ILE A 279 -30.17 -28.48 -6.12
CA ILE A 279 -30.06 -27.06 -6.47
C ILE A 279 -31.12 -26.69 -7.50
N SER A 280 -31.76 -25.53 -7.29
CA SER A 280 -32.83 -25.02 -8.17
C SER A 280 -32.37 -23.85 -9.04
N GLY A 281 -31.11 -23.45 -8.91
CA GLY A 281 -30.50 -22.32 -9.61
C GLY A 281 -29.06 -22.15 -9.18
N ALA A 282 -28.21 -21.83 -10.14
CA ALA A 282 -26.80 -21.61 -9.93
C ALA A 282 -26.24 -20.60 -10.93
N GLU A 283 -25.10 -20.02 -10.57
CA GLU A 283 -24.34 -19.14 -11.46
C GLU A 283 -22.85 -19.41 -11.32
N ILE A 284 -22.11 -19.12 -12.39
CA ILE A 284 -20.66 -19.13 -12.39
C ILE A 284 -20.18 -17.72 -12.70
N VAL A 285 -19.33 -17.16 -11.85
CA VAL A 285 -18.72 -15.85 -12.03
C VAL A 285 -17.26 -16.05 -12.40
N ILE A 286 -16.89 -15.65 -13.61
CA ILE A 286 -15.52 -15.71 -14.12
C ILE A 286 -14.97 -14.31 -14.08
N LYS A 287 -14.02 -14.03 -13.19
CA LYS A 287 -13.32 -12.74 -13.14
C LYS A 287 -12.11 -12.78 -14.07
N THR A 288 -11.95 -11.75 -14.87
CA THR A 288 -10.84 -11.56 -15.80
C THR A 288 -10.05 -10.31 -15.44
N ASN A 289 -8.95 -10.06 -16.15
CA ASN A 289 -8.23 -8.80 -16.04
C ASN A 289 -9.02 -7.60 -16.60
N TYR A 290 -10.15 -7.79 -17.30
CA TYR A 290 -10.93 -6.69 -17.88
C TYR A 290 -12.35 -6.59 -17.33
N GLY A 291 -12.72 -7.40 -16.34
CA GLY A 291 -14.06 -7.38 -15.75
C GLY A 291 -14.49 -8.76 -15.32
N LYS A 292 -15.78 -9.07 -15.48
CA LYS A 292 -16.32 -10.39 -15.15
C LYS A 292 -17.37 -10.83 -16.17
N VAL A 293 -17.49 -12.14 -16.33
CA VAL A 293 -18.59 -12.78 -17.06
C VAL A 293 -19.39 -13.60 -16.05
N THR A 294 -20.71 -13.38 -16.01
CA THR A 294 -21.62 -14.13 -15.14
C THR A 294 -22.48 -15.06 -15.99
N LEU A 295 -22.29 -16.36 -15.80
CA LEU A 295 -23.03 -17.41 -16.48
C LEU A 295 -24.19 -17.86 -15.62
N LYS A 296 -25.41 -17.84 -16.18
CA LYS A 296 -26.66 -18.24 -15.53
C LYS A 296 -27.40 -19.23 -16.43
N ASP A 297 -28.37 -19.96 -15.88
CA ASP A 297 -29.13 -20.97 -16.65
C ASP A 297 -29.82 -20.46 -17.94
N ALA A 298 -30.05 -19.15 -18.06
CA ALA A 298 -30.65 -18.53 -19.25
C ALA A 298 -29.77 -18.63 -20.52
N THR A 299 -28.50 -19.02 -20.42
CA THR A 299 -27.56 -19.08 -21.55
C THR A 299 -27.63 -20.39 -22.35
N GLY A 300 -28.51 -21.32 -21.98
CA GLY A 300 -28.64 -22.65 -22.61
C GLY A 300 -27.52 -23.61 -22.19
N ASP A 301 -27.32 -24.66 -22.98
CA ASP A 301 -26.33 -25.70 -22.70
C ASP A 301 -24.90 -25.17 -22.87
N ILE A 302 -24.24 -24.88 -21.75
CA ILE A 302 -22.90 -24.26 -21.69
C ILE A 302 -21.91 -25.04 -20.83
N TRP A 303 -22.36 -26.07 -20.14
CA TRP A 303 -21.53 -26.97 -19.34
C TRP A 303 -21.32 -28.28 -20.08
N GLY A 304 -20.08 -28.78 -20.09
CA GLY A 304 -19.71 -29.99 -20.82
C GLY A 304 -18.61 -30.80 -20.13
N LYS A 305 -18.50 -32.07 -20.51
CA LYS A 305 -17.41 -32.93 -20.07
C LYS A 305 -16.17 -32.69 -20.94
N THR A 306 -15.01 -32.47 -20.30
CA THR A 306 -13.76 -32.23 -21.04
C THR A 306 -13.35 -33.48 -21.83
N ALA A 307 -13.17 -33.30 -23.14
CA ALA A 307 -12.73 -34.32 -24.10
C ALA A 307 -11.97 -33.62 -25.26
N ALA A 308 -11.41 -34.38 -26.20
CA ALA A 308 -10.76 -33.82 -27.40
C ALA A 308 -11.70 -32.91 -28.22
N THR A 309 -13.01 -33.12 -28.11
CA THR A 309 -14.06 -32.20 -28.56
C THR A 309 -15.11 -32.16 -27.46
N VAL A 310 -15.38 -30.97 -26.91
CA VAL A 310 -16.36 -30.78 -25.85
C VAL A 310 -17.75 -30.64 -26.45
N THR A 311 -18.69 -31.45 -25.99
CA THR A 311 -20.12 -31.26 -26.23
C THR A 311 -20.70 -30.55 -25.00
N TYR A 312 -21.35 -29.41 -25.23
CA TYR A 312 -22.07 -28.67 -24.20
C TYR A 312 -23.55 -29.05 -24.31
N ASP A 313 -24.06 -29.74 -23.29
CA ASP A 313 -25.39 -30.37 -23.27
C ASP A 313 -26.14 -30.15 -21.95
N LYS A 314 -25.60 -29.27 -21.08
CA LYS A 314 -26.13 -28.98 -19.75
C LYS A 314 -26.11 -27.50 -19.43
N THR A 315 -27.10 -27.06 -18.68
CA THR A 315 -27.12 -25.76 -18.01
C THR A 315 -26.11 -25.69 -16.85
N VAL A 316 -25.92 -24.50 -16.27
CA VAL A 316 -25.03 -24.31 -15.11
C VAL A 316 -25.53 -25.11 -13.91
N THR A 317 -26.83 -25.03 -13.61
CA THR A 317 -27.46 -25.78 -12.52
C THR A 317 -27.33 -27.29 -12.72
N GLU A 318 -27.61 -27.82 -13.91
CA GLU A 318 -27.46 -29.27 -14.16
C GLU A 318 -26.01 -29.73 -14.08
N GLY A 319 -25.07 -28.90 -14.53
CA GLY A 319 -23.63 -29.16 -14.45
C GLY A 319 -23.12 -29.20 -13.01
N ILE A 320 -23.48 -28.22 -12.19
CA ILE A 320 -23.11 -28.18 -10.77
C ILE A 320 -23.79 -29.31 -10.00
N GLN A 321 -25.08 -29.59 -10.23
CA GLN A 321 -25.77 -30.72 -9.61
C GLN A 321 -25.05 -32.03 -9.93
N GLU A 322 -24.67 -32.27 -11.19
CA GLU A 322 -23.90 -33.45 -11.57
C GLU A 322 -22.55 -33.51 -10.83
N VAL A 323 -21.84 -32.40 -10.68
CA VAL A 323 -20.59 -32.37 -9.89
C VAL A 323 -20.87 -32.78 -8.46
N LEU A 324 -21.87 -32.19 -7.80
CA LEU A 324 -22.24 -32.48 -6.42
C LEU A 324 -22.59 -33.95 -6.23
N ASP A 325 -23.44 -34.50 -7.12
CA ASP A 325 -23.84 -35.91 -7.11
C ASP A 325 -22.65 -36.87 -7.30
N ASN A 326 -21.56 -36.40 -7.91
CA ASN A 326 -20.36 -37.18 -8.17
C ASN A 326 -19.20 -36.91 -7.19
N THR A 327 -19.38 -36.04 -6.18
CA THR A 327 -18.34 -35.75 -5.18
C THR A 327 -18.01 -36.94 -4.28
N TRP A 328 -18.97 -37.85 -4.06
CA TRP A 328 -18.84 -39.02 -3.19
C TRP A 328 -19.61 -40.21 -3.75
N THR A 329 -18.95 -41.04 -4.56
CA THR A 329 -19.63 -42.12 -5.30
C THR A 329 -18.82 -43.41 -5.26
N ALA A 330 -19.51 -44.54 -5.47
CA ALA A 330 -18.91 -45.86 -5.41
C ALA A 330 -17.70 -46.00 -6.34
N ALA A 331 -16.60 -46.50 -5.80
CA ALA A 331 -15.41 -46.89 -6.51
C ALA A 331 -15.71 -48.14 -7.34
N THR A 332 -15.32 -48.12 -8.61
CA THR A 332 -15.54 -49.24 -9.55
C THR A 332 -14.31 -50.13 -9.72
N SER A 333 -13.18 -49.76 -9.10
CA SER A 333 -11.88 -50.44 -9.19
C SER A 333 -11.03 -50.11 -7.96
N GLY A 334 -10.03 -50.94 -7.65
CA GLY A 334 -9.03 -50.68 -6.60
C GLY A 334 -9.23 -51.44 -5.28
N SER A 335 -8.43 -51.04 -4.28
CA SER A 335 -8.52 -51.37 -2.85
C SER A 335 -9.89 -51.03 -2.22
N PHE A 336 -10.55 -49.94 -2.64
CA PHE A 336 -11.85 -49.48 -2.08
C PHE A 336 -13.07 -49.81 -2.94
N ILE A 337 -13.00 -50.80 -3.85
CA ILE A 337 -14.09 -51.15 -4.77
C ILE A 337 -15.43 -51.40 -4.05
N GLY A 338 -16.49 -50.71 -4.47
CA GLY A 338 -17.82 -50.79 -3.86
C GLY A 338 -18.02 -49.85 -2.67
N GLU A 339 -16.98 -49.15 -2.20
CA GLU A 339 -17.09 -48.06 -1.23
C GLU A 339 -17.16 -46.70 -1.92
N ASN A 340 -17.71 -45.68 -1.26
CA ASN A 340 -17.71 -44.33 -1.81
C ASN A 340 -16.33 -43.69 -1.67
N ILE A 341 -15.86 -43.07 -2.76
CA ILE A 341 -14.60 -42.33 -2.82
C ILE A 341 -14.78 -40.98 -3.52
N GLY A 342 -13.90 -40.04 -3.18
CA GLY A 342 -13.74 -38.78 -3.90
C GLY A 342 -13.09 -39.03 -5.25
N LYS A 343 -13.38 -38.18 -6.24
CA LYS A 343 -12.94 -38.38 -7.63
C LYS A 343 -12.15 -37.18 -8.17
N PHE A 344 -11.63 -37.37 -9.37
CA PHE A 344 -11.13 -36.28 -10.20
C PHE A 344 -12.19 -35.95 -11.27
N GLY A 345 -12.72 -34.73 -11.22
CA GLY A 345 -13.63 -34.20 -12.21
C GLY A 345 -12.92 -33.26 -13.19
N ARG A 346 -13.13 -33.45 -14.49
CA ARG A 346 -12.77 -32.45 -15.51
C ARG A 346 -14.02 -32.01 -16.25
N ARG A 347 -14.31 -30.73 -16.23
CA ARG A 347 -15.47 -30.10 -16.88
C ARG A 347 -15.03 -28.84 -17.60
N SER A 348 -15.82 -28.43 -18.58
CA SER A 348 -15.57 -27.25 -19.38
C SER A 348 -16.82 -26.39 -19.44
N ILE A 349 -16.64 -25.07 -19.41
CA ILE A 349 -17.73 -24.10 -19.49
C ILE A 349 -17.46 -23.11 -20.62
N LYS A 350 -18.47 -22.87 -21.46
CA LYS A 350 -18.39 -21.85 -22.50
C LYS A 350 -18.70 -20.48 -21.91
N ALA A 351 -17.84 -19.49 -22.16
CA ALA A 351 -18.03 -18.12 -21.69
C ALA A 351 -17.96 -17.12 -22.85
N ASP A 352 -19.01 -16.35 -23.07
CA ASP A 352 -19.06 -15.35 -24.13
C ASP A 352 -18.48 -14.00 -23.67
N MET A 353 -17.31 -13.64 -24.19
CA MET A 353 -16.63 -12.39 -23.81
C MET A 353 -17.34 -11.13 -24.31
N SER A 354 -18.31 -11.23 -25.22
CA SER A 354 -19.15 -10.07 -25.60
C SER A 354 -20.07 -9.60 -24.47
N THR A 355 -20.25 -10.42 -23.43
CA THR A 355 -21.05 -10.11 -22.24
C THR A 355 -20.22 -9.62 -21.05
N LEU A 356 -18.96 -9.27 -21.29
CA LEU A 356 -18.03 -8.81 -20.27
C LEU A 356 -18.59 -7.57 -19.56
N ASP A 357 -18.86 -7.73 -18.26
CA ASP A 357 -19.24 -6.65 -17.37
C ASP A 357 -17.97 -6.04 -16.76
N MET A 358 -17.68 -4.81 -17.16
CA MET A 358 -16.52 -4.05 -16.69
C MET A 358 -16.86 -3.15 -15.49
N ASP A 359 -18.09 -3.18 -14.98
CA ASP A 359 -18.46 -2.40 -13.81
C ASP A 359 -17.79 -2.93 -12.54
N GLY A 360 -17.13 -2.01 -11.82
CA GLY A 360 -16.31 -2.31 -10.66
C GLY A 360 -14.93 -2.88 -11.02
N LEU A 361 -14.44 -2.68 -12.25
CA LEU A 361 -13.10 -3.09 -12.64
C LEU A 361 -12.04 -2.28 -11.84
N HIS A 362 -11.12 -3.02 -11.23
CA HIS A 362 -9.93 -2.46 -10.59
C HIS A 362 -8.82 -2.30 -11.62
N ILE A 363 -8.39 -1.05 -11.82
CA ILE A 363 -7.33 -0.64 -12.72
C ILE A 363 -6.04 -0.60 -11.91
N THR A 364 -5.14 -1.52 -12.21
CA THR A 364 -3.93 -1.81 -11.43
C THR A 364 -2.77 -0.88 -11.72
N ASP A 365 -2.72 -0.34 -12.94
CA ASP A 365 -1.65 0.52 -13.42
C ASP A 365 -2.10 1.31 -14.66
N GLN A 366 -1.22 2.19 -15.14
CA GLN A 366 -1.48 3.04 -16.31
C GLN A 366 -1.67 2.28 -17.63
N GLN A 367 -0.99 1.15 -17.83
CA GLN A 367 -1.15 0.37 -19.06
C GLN A 367 -2.49 -0.37 -19.03
N HIS A 368 -2.86 -0.91 -17.86
CA HIS A 368 -4.16 -1.50 -17.67
C HIS A 368 -5.28 -0.47 -17.87
N LEU A 369 -5.11 0.81 -17.48
CA LEU A 369 -6.07 1.86 -17.80
C LEU A 369 -6.28 2.00 -19.31
N ILE A 370 -5.19 2.11 -20.07
CA ILE A 370 -5.24 2.25 -21.53
C ILE A 370 -5.94 1.03 -22.15
N ASP A 371 -5.51 -0.17 -21.77
CA ASP A 371 -6.06 -1.44 -22.27
C ASP A 371 -7.56 -1.55 -21.94
N ALA A 372 -7.96 -1.24 -20.70
CA ALA A 372 -9.36 -1.29 -20.27
C ALA A 372 -10.25 -0.29 -21.02
N LEU A 373 -9.75 0.92 -21.32
CA LEU A 373 -10.50 1.89 -22.13
C LEU A 373 -10.72 1.38 -23.56
N GLN A 374 -9.72 0.74 -24.17
CA GLN A 374 -9.85 0.13 -25.49
C GLN A 374 -10.84 -1.04 -25.50
N VAL A 375 -10.77 -1.91 -24.49
CA VAL A 375 -11.71 -3.04 -24.34
C VAL A 375 -13.14 -2.55 -24.10
N TYR A 376 -13.31 -1.50 -23.28
CA TYR A 376 -14.62 -0.90 -23.04
C TYR A 376 -15.23 -0.38 -24.35
N ASP A 377 -14.46 0.32 -25.19
CA ASP A 377 -14.96 0.84 -26.46
C ASP A 377 -15.33 -0.26 -27.46
N ALA A 378 -14.65 -1.41 -27.39
CA ALA A 378 -14.91 -2.55 -28.27
C ALA A 378 -16.10 -3.41 -27.82
N ILE A 379 -16.30 -3.59 -26.51
CA ILE A 379 -17.22 -4.61 -25.96
C ILE A 379 -18.35 -4.00 -25.13
N ALA A 380 -18.01 -3.15 -24.17
CA ALA A 380 -18.96 -2.61 -23.20
C ALA A 380 -19.46 -1.20 -23.58
N ASN A 381 -19.28 -0.80 -24.84
CA ASN A 381 -19.58 0.55 -25.28
C ASN A 381 -21.03 0.91 -24.94
N ASN A 382 -21.22 2.07 -24.29
CA ASN A 382 -22.46 2.57 -23.72
C ASN A 382 -22.91 2.01 -22.36
N ALA A 383 -22.22 1.06 -21.76
CA ALA A 383 -22.50 0.62 -20.39
C ALA A 383 -22.13 1.72 -19.38
N VAL A 384 -22.91 1.87 -18.32
CA VAL A 384 -22.51 2.72 -17.20
C VAL A 384 -21.61 1.88 -16.30
N VAL A 385 -20.36 2.29 -16.16
CA VAL A 385 -19.35 1.52 -15.42
C VAL A 385 -18.56 2.43 -14.48
N THR A 386 -18.14 1.86 -13.36
CA THR A 386 -17.22 2.48 -12.42
C THR A 386 -15.88 1.76 -12.48
N PHE A 387 -14.81 2.48 -12.78
CA PHE A 387 -13.43 1.98 -12.70
C PHE A 387 -12.81 2.45 -11.38
N TYR A 388 -12.30 1.49 -10.61
CA TYR A 388 -11.56 1.74 -9.38
C TYR A 388 -10.07 1.81 -9.69
N LEU A 389 -9.43 2.94 -9.42
CA LEU A 389 -7.99 3.13 -9.61
C LEU A 389 -7.27 2.63 -8.35
N ASP A 390 -6.42 1.62 -8.51
CA ASP A 390 -5.70 0.98 -7.41
C ASP A 390 -4.42 1.74 -7.06
N GLY A 391 -4.20 1.98 -5.78
CA GLY A 391 -2.93 2.56 -5.34
C GLY A 391 -1.79 1.55 -5.47
N ASP A 392 -0.62 2.02 -5.89
CA ASP A 392 0.62 1.27 -5.77
C ASP A 392 1.05 1.10 -4.30
N ALA A 393 2.29 0.68 -4.06
CA ALA A 393 2.81 0.47 -2.71
C ALA A 393 2.82 1.75 -1.84
N ASP A 394 2.86 2.92 -2.46
CA ASP A 394 2.81 4.24 -1.80
C ASP A 394 1.37 4.79 -1.73
N GLY A 395 0.40 4.04 -2.27
CA GLY A 395 -0.99 4.45 -2.38
C GLY A 395 -1.23 5.48 -3.49
N GLU A 396 -0.35 5.55 -4.48
CA GLU A 396 -0.45 6.46 -5.62
C GLU A 396 -0.98 5.69 -6.85
N PHE A 397 -1.90 6.27 -7.62
CA PHE A 397 -2.15 5.81 -8.99
C PHE A 397 -1.44 6.75 -9.96
N VAL A 398 -0.35 6.26 -10.57
CA VAL A 398 0.55 7.05 -11.40
C VAL A 398 0.11 6.99 -12.87
N MET A 399 -0.06 8.15 -13.50
CA MET A 399 -0.34 8.29 -14.93
C MET A 399 0.75 9.10 -15.63
N GLU A 400 1.41 8.52 -16.63
CA GLU A 400 2.28 9.24 -17.53
C GLU A 400 1.51 9.84 -18.72
N ALA A 401 2.21 10.44 -19.67
CA ALA A 401 1.63 11.23 -20.76
C ALA A 401 0.57 10.49 -21.58
N GLU A 402 0.80 9.23 -21.95
CA GLU A 402 -0.14 8.46 -22.78
C GLU A 402 -1.43 8.13 -22.02
N ALA A 403 -1.32 7.63 -20.79
CA ALA A 403 -2.47 7.34 -19.95
C ALA A 403 -3.24 8.60 -19.56
N THR A 404 -2.54 9.70 -19.30
CA THR A 404 -3.15 11.02 -19.05
C THR A 404 -3.98 11.47 -20.23
N ALA A 405 -3.46 11.37 -21.46
CA ALA A 405 -4.19 11.75 -22.66
C ALA A 405 -5.43 10.86 -22.90
N ALA A 406 -5.31 9.54 -22.67
CA ALA A 406 -6.43 8.61 -22.80
C ALA A 406 -7.53 8.88 -21.76
N TYR A 407 -7.14 9.13 -20.49
CA TYR A 407 -8.05 9.53 -19.42
C TYR A 407 -8.74 10.86 -19.74
N GLU A 408 -7.97 11.89 -20.12
CA GLU A 408 -8.49 13.22 -20.43
C GLU A 408 -9.49 13.18 -21.58
N ALA A 409 -9.16 12.47 -22.67
CA ALA A 409 -10.06 12.28 -23.79
C ALA A 409 -11.39 11.63 -23.36
N ARG A 410 -11.34 10.68 -22.42
CA ARG A 410 -12.53 10.03 -21.87
C ARG A 410 -13.37 11.00 -21.05
N VAL A 411 -12.79 11.71 -20.09
CA VAL A 411 -13.56 12.59 -19.19
C VAL A 411 -14.03 13.88 -19.86
N ALA A 412 -13.39 14.28 -20.96
CA ALA A 412 -13.81 15.39 -21.80
C ALA A 412 -15.04 15.05 -22.67
N ASP A 413 -15.29 13.78 -22.98
CA ASP A 413 -16.47 13.35 -23.73
C ASP A 413 -17.76 13.57 -22.93
N ALA A 414 -18.70 14.30 -23.50
CA ALA A 414 -20.01 14.56 -22.91
C ALA A 414 -20.90 13.30 -22.83
N GLN A 415 -20.60 12.27 -23.62
CA GLN A 415 -21.28 10.98 -23.59
C GLN A 415 -20.56 9.95 -22.70
N ASN A 416 -19.51 10.35 -21.99
CA ASN A 416 -18.78 9.47 -21.10
C ASN A 416 -19.72 8.84 -20.05
N LYS A 417 -19.64 7.51 -19.94
CA LYS A 417 -20.38 6.71 -18.97
C LYS A 417 -19.47 5.95 -18.01
N ILE A 418 -18.16 6.23 -18.06
CA ILE A 418 -17.17 5.71 -17.14
C ILE A 418 -16.98 6.69 -16.00
N THR A 419 -17.13 6.22 -14.77
CA THR A 419 -16.78 6.97 -13.55
C THR A 419 -15.45 6.44 -13.00
N PHE A 420 -14.45 7.30 -12.89
CA PHE A 420 -13.16 6.94 -12.28
C PHE A 420 -13.18 7.25 -10.78
N THR A 421 -12.93 6.26 -9.95
CA THR A 421 -12.99 6.37 -8.48
C THR A 421 -11.73 5.78 -7.88
N ARG A 422 -11.22 6.35 -6.80
CA ARG A 422 -10.10 5.75 -6.06
C ARG A 422 -10.55 4.46 -5.36
N SER A 423 -9.75 3.39 -5.44
CA SER A 423 -10.00 2.17 -4.67
C SER A 423 -9.86 2.44 -3.17
N THR A 424 -10.78 1.87 -2.37
CA THR A 424 -10.72 1.87 -0.89
C THR A 424 -10.51 0.48 -0.32
N ASP A 425 -10.27 -0.51 -1.18
CA ASP A 425 -10.15 -1.90 -0.77
C ASP A 425 -8.82 -2.15 -0.06
N LEU A 426 -8.84 -3.07 0.90
CA LEU A 426 -7.66 -3.44 1.66
C LEU A 426 -6.62 -4.06 0.71
N GLY A 427 -5.43 -3.46 0.65
CA GLY A 427 -4.34 -3.92 -0.20
C GLY A 427 -4.22 -3.23 -1.55
N THR A 428 -5.24 -2.45 -1.97
CA THR A 428 -5.22 -1.66 -3.23
C THR A 428 -5.65 -0.20 -3.02
N THR A 429 -5.65 0.27 -1.78
CA THR A 429 -6.12 1.62 -1.42
C THR A 429 -5.36 2.71 -2.17
N CYS A 430 -6.09 3.58 -2.86
CA CYS A 430 -5.54 4.74 -3.57
C CYS A 430 -5.80 6.04 -2.80
N ASN A 431 -4.73 6.73 -2.42
CA ASN A 431 -4.77 7.99 -1.68
C ASN A 431 -4.75 9.21 -2.62
N VAL A 432 -4.05 9.11 -3.74
CA VAL A 432 -3.80 10.23 -4.65
C VAL A 432 -3.65 9.74 -6.09
N ILE A 433 -4.09 10.58 -7.02
CA ILE A 433 -3.84 10.38 -8.46
C ILE A 433 -2.69 11.29 -8.88
N LYS A 434 -1.61 10.70 -9.39
CA LYS A 434 -0.37 11.41 -9.71
C LYS A 434 -0.13 11.43 -11.21
N PHE A 435 -0.15 12.62 -11.78
CA PHE A 435 0.17 12.86 -13.18
C PHE A 435 1.66 13.17 -13.30
N VAL A 436 2.37 12.42 -14.14
CA VAL A 436 3.82 12.54 -14.36
C VAL A 436 4.08 13.00 -15.78
N SER A 437 4.91 14.03 -15.94
CA SER A 437 5.38 14.43 -17.27
C SER A 437 6.85 14.81 -17.28
N THR A 438 7.61 14.24 -18.24
CA THR A 438 9.03 14.53 -18.43
C THR A 438 9.30 15.76 -19.32
N THR A 439 8.27 16.26 -20.00
CA THR A 439 8.33 17.44 -20.88
C THR A 439 7.22 18.40 -20.48
N GLU A 440 7.41 19.72 -20.65
CA GLU A 440 6.36 20.68 -20.32
C GLU A 440 5.02 20.32 -21.00
N THR A 441 4.04 19.96 -20.17
CA THR A 441 2.73 19.48 -20.61
C THR A 441 1.63 20.31 -19.94
N GLU A 442 0.59 20.64 -20.70
CA GLU A 442 -0.55 21.39 -20.17
C GLU A 442 -1.31 20.54 -19.13
N VAL A 443 -1.70 21.15 -18.01
CA VAL A 443 -2.62 20.55 -17.04
C VAL A 443 -3.92 20.20 -17.76
N PRO A 444 -4.44 18.96 -17.60
CA PRO A 444 -5.63 18.50 -18.32
C PRO A 444 -6.78 19.49 -18.26
N ALA A 445 -7.42 19.74 -19.40
CA ALA A 445 -8.54 20.66 -19.54
C ALA A 445 -9.74 20.24 -18.66
N ALA A 446 -9.90 18.92 -18.45
CA ALA A 446 -10.88 18.36 -17.56
C ALA A 446 -10.27 17.28 -16.64
N LEU A 447 -10.58 17.35 -15.35
CA LEU A 447 -10.35 16.28 -14.37
C LEU A 447 -11.68 15.97 -13.70
N LYS A 448 -12.12 14.71 -13.76
CA LYS A 448 -13.42 14.28 -13.22
C LYS A 448 -13.29 12.92 -12.52
N PHE A 449 -13.75 12.86 -11.28
CA PHE A 449 -13.73 11.65 -10.46
C PHE A 449 -15.12 11.37 -9.84
N GLY A 450 -15.37 10.14 -9.42
CA GLY A 450 -16.61 9.76 -8.74
C GLY A 450 -16.69 10.22 -7.28
N THR A 451 -15.55 10.52 -6.67
CA THR A 451 -15.43 10.99 -5.29
C THR A 451 -14.27 11.97 -5.14
N ALA A 452 -14.28 12.78 -4.07
CA ALA A 452 -13.25 13.78 -3.80
C ALA A 452 -11.85 13.16 -3.82
N THR A 453 -11.02 13.61 -4.77
CA THR A 453 -9.77 12.96 -5.13
C THR A 453 -8.61 13.96 -5.09
N PRO A 454 -7.60 13.75 -4.22
CA PRO A 454 -6.34 14.49 -4.28
C PRO A 454 -5.61 14.21 -5.59
N VAL A 455 -5.03 15.24 -6.18
CA VAL A 455 -4.29 15.18 -7.44
C VAL A 455 -2.90 15.78 -7.26
N GLN A 456 -1.89 15.08 -7.78
CA GLN A 456 -0.50 15.52 -7.79
C GLN A 456 0.03 15.66 -9.21
N PHE A 457 0.88 16.66 -9.43
CA PHE A 457 1.63 16.90 -10.66
C PHE A 457 3.12 16.78 -10.38
N ALA A 458 3.77 15.80 -11.03
CA ALA A 458 5.19 15.54 -10.95
C ALA A 458 5.89 15.76 -12.30
N GLY A 459 7.11 16.28 -12.27
CA GLY A 459 7.86 16.65 -13.48
C GLY A 459 7.49 18.04 -14.01
N SER A 460 7.38 18.22 -15.32
CA SER A 460 7.24 19.55 -15.94
C SER A 460 5.84 19.80 -16.49
N TRP A 461 5.16 20.80 -15.96
CA TRP A 461 3.76 21.12 -16.29
C TRP A 461 3.57 22.59 -16.62
N LYS A 462 2.45 22.88 -17.29
CA LYS A 462 1.98 24.23 -17.58
C LYS A 462 0.51 24.35 -17.19
N TYR A 463 0.14 25.43 -16.51
CA TYR A 463 -1.24 25.79 -16.22
C TYR A 463 -1.59 27.10 -16.93
N SER A 464 -2.49 27.00 -17.89
CA SER A 464 -3.11 28.13 -18.57
C SER A 464 -4.62 27.95 -18.70
N GLU A 465 -5.31 29.07 -18.86
CA GLU A 465 -6.76 29.11 -19.08
C GLU A 465 -7.62 28.48 -17.96
N ASN A 466 -8.94 28.50 -18.16
CA ASN A 466 -9.88 27.93 -17.21
C ASN A 466 -10.03 26.42 -17.42
N LYS A 467 -9.82 25.63 -16.37
CA LYS A 467 -10.02 24.17 -16.36
C LYS A 467 -11.41 23.78 -15.85
N VAL A 468 -11.84 22.54 -16.08
CA VAL A 468 -13.09 21.98 -15.55
C VAL A 468 -12.77 20.85 -14.58
N PHE A 469 -13.11 21.04 -13.31
CA PHE A 469 -12.81 20.07 -12.26
C PHE A 469 -14.09 19.56 -11.60
N ASP A 470 -14.20 18.23 -11.49
CA ASP A 470 -15.29 17.58 -10.78
C ASP A 470 -14.72 16.59 -9.76
N TYR A 471 -15.11 16.77 -8.50
CA TYR A 471 -14.58 16.02 -7.36
C TYR A 471 -13.04 16.03 -7.25
N VAL A 472 -12.38 17.10 -7.67
CA VAL A 472 -10.96 17.32 -7.37
C VAL A 472 -10.83 17.90 -5.96
N GLY A 473 -10.26 17.13 -5.03
CA GLY A 473 -10.16 17.51 -3.62
C GLY A 473 -9.03 18.50 -3.34
N SER A 474 -7.92 18.39 -4.07
CA SER A 474 -6.78 19.32 -4.01
C SER A 474 -5.88 19.13 -5.23
N LEU A 475 -5.12 20.16 -5.59
CA LEU A 475 -4.05 20.08 -6.57
C LEU A 475 -2.72 20.33 -5.87
N GLU A 476 -1.74 19.47 -6.11
CA GLU A 476 -0.40 19.61 -5.57
C GLU A 476 0.64 19.59 -6.69
N VAL A 477 1.54 20.56 -6.70
CA VAL A 477 2.80 20.50 -7.46
C VAL A 477 3.84 19.93 -6.52
N VAL A 478 4.26 18.69 -6.74
CA VAL A 478 5.12 17.96 -5.79
C VAL A 478 6.54 18.51 -5.75
N GLU A 479 7.30 18.19 -4.70
CA GLU A 479 8.71 18.57 -4.61
C GLU A 479 9.52 18.09 -5.82
N GLY A 480 10.37 18.95 -6.37
CA GLY A 480 11.14 18.69 -7.58
C GLY A 480 10.39 18.86 -8.91
N ALA A 481 9.07 19.06 -8.89
CA ALA A 481 8.29 19.38 -10.08
C ALA A 481 8.36 20.88 -10.44
N THR A 482 8.14 21.20 -11.70
CA THR A 482 8.07 22.57 -12.22
C THR A 482 6.71 22.83 -12.87
N MET A 483 6.09 23.98 -12.56
CA MET A 483 4.80 24.40 -13.12
C MET A 483 4.92 25.80 -13.72
N ALA A 484 4.84 25.93 -15.04
CA ALA A 484 4.73 27.22 -15.70
C ALA A 484 3.29 27.73 -15.62
N MET A 485 3.06 28.96 -15.12
CA MET A 485 1.73 29.58 -15.07
C MET A 485 1.68 30.79 -15.99
N THR A 486 0.59 30.89 -16.77
CA THR A 486 0.35 31.98 -17.72
C THR A 486 -1.14 32.34 -17.79
N ASP A 487 -1.41 33.57 -18.24
CA ASP A 487 -2.75 34.08 -18.55
C ASP A 487 -3.71 34.06 -17.36
N MET A 488 -4.57 33.05 -17.26
CA MET A 488 -5.52 32.90 -16.17
C MET A 488 -5.41 31.49 -15.59
N VAL A 489 -5.13 31.40 -14.30
CA VAL A 489 -5.12 30.13 -13.55
C VAL A 489 -6.44 30.05 -12.78
N SER A 490 -7.43 29.39 -13.38
CA SER A 490 -8.76 29.22 -12.80
C SER A 490 -9.35 27.84 -13.10
N ALA A 491 -10.38 27.46 -12.35
CA ALA A 491 -11.16 26.27 -12.63
C ALA A 491 -12.65 26.49 -12.33
N THR A 492 -13.50 25.89 -13.17
CA THR A 492 -14.91 25.67 -12.86
C THR A 492 -15.02 24.36 -12.08
N ALA A 493 -15.28 24.46 -10.77
CA ALA A 493 -15.45 23.32 -9.90
C ALA A 493 -16.94 23.04 -9.63
N THR A 494 -17.40 21.82 -9.90
CA THR A 494 -18.82 21.43 -9.67
C THR A 494 -19.05 20.90 -8.25
N ASN A 495 -18.07 20.19 -7.68
CA ASN A 495 -18.18 19.53 -6.37
C ASN A 495 -16.98 19.87 -5.46
N GLY A 496 -17.02 21.05 -4.85
CA GLY A 496 -16.03 21.51 -3.87
C GLY A 496 -15.27 22.77 -4.29
N THR A 497 -14.29 23.16 -3.48
CA THR A 497 -13.36 24.26 -3.75
C THR A 497 -11.99 23.67 -4.08
N VAL A 498 -11.39 24.12 -5.17
CA VAL A 498 -10.05 23.66 -5.58
C VAL A 498 -9.01 24.71 -5.18
N ALA A 499 -7.95 24.25 -4.53
CA ALA A 499 -6.79 25.05 -4.16
C ALA A 499 -5.50 24.33 -4.61
N ILE A 500 -4.47 25.13 -4.87
CA ILE A 500 -3.14 24.67 -5.29
C ILE A 500 -2.22 24.64 -4.08
N THR A 501 -1.51 23.54 -3.87
CA THR A 501 -0.34 23.48 -2.99
C THR A 501 0.91 23.37 -3.83
N ASN A 502 1.81 24.35 -3.75
CA ASN A 502 3.09 24.30 -4.42
C ASN A 502 4.18 23.84 -3.45
N ASN A 503 4.68 22.62 -3.64
CA ASN A 503 5.87 22.08 -2.98
C ASN A 503 7.09 22.05 -3.93
N GLY A 504 6.89 22.29 -5.23
CA GLY A 504 7.94 22.37 -6.25
C GLY A 504 8.32 23.81 -6.62
N THR A 505 8.53 24.07 -7.92
CA THR A 505 8.84 25.39 -8.47
C THR A 505 7.74 25.87 -9.43
N VAL A 506 7.14 27.03 -9.17
CA VAL A 506 6.21 27.68 -10.08
C VAL A 506 6.91 28.81 -10.82
N ASN A 507 6.90 28.79 -12.15
CA ASN A 507 7.47 29.84 -12.99
C ASN A 507 6.35 30.69 -13.60
N ILE A 508 6.36 31.99 -13.37
CA ILE A 508 5.39 32.91 -13.99
C ILE A 508 5.95 33.35 -15.36
N SER A 509 5.33 32.93 -16.46
CA SER A 509 5.91 33.16 -17.79
C SER A 509 5.53 34.50 -18.44
N SER A 510 4.45 35.13 -17.98
CA SER A 510 3.88 36.36 -18.57
C SER A 510 2.94 37.04 -17.57
N ALA A 511 2.04 37.91 -18.04
CA ALA A 511 0.95 38.43 -17.22
C ALA A 511 -0.02 37.30 -16.83
N THR A 512 -0.01 36.94 -15.55
CA THR A 512 -0.73 35.79 -14.99
C THR A 512 -1.67 36.24 -13.88
N THR A 513 -2.94 35.88 -14.02
CA THR A 513 -3.99 36.13 -13.03
C THR A 513 -4.33 34.83 -12.30
N LEU A 514 -4.12 34.81 -10.99
CA LEU A 514 -4.50 33.67 -10.14
C LEU A 514 -5.93 33.86 -9.60
N LYS A 515 -6.79 32.87 -9.83
CA LYS A 515 -8.15 32.80 -9.27
C LYS A 515 -8.40 31.59 -8.36
N LEU A 516 -7.43 30.69 -8.26
CA LEU A 516 -7.45 29.58 -7.30
C LEU A 516 -6.59 29.94 -6.09
N ASP A 517 -7.06 29.63 -4.89
CA ASP A 517 -6.25 29.80 -3.69
C ASP A 517 -4.97 28.96 -3.82
N MET A 518 -3.84 29.50 -3.38
CA MET A 518 -2.55 28.84 -3.46
C MET A 518 -1.81 28.92 -2.13
N THR A 519 -1.33 27.76 -1.66
CA THR A 519 -0.33 27.69 -0.59
C THR A 519 1.02 27.39 -1.20
N ASN A 520 2.00 28.28 -1.02
CA ASN A 520 3.36 28.09 -1.49
C ASN A 520 4.26 27.63 -0.35
N ASN A 521 4.76 26.40 -0.44
CA ASN A 521 5.81 25.85 0.42
C ASN A 521 7.15 25.69 -0.33
N GLY A 522 7.12 25.67 -1.67
CA GLY A 522 8.28 25.61 -2.56
C GLY A 522 8.74 26.99 -3.05
N THR A 523 9.09 27.09 -4.34
CA THR A 523 9.58 28.33 -4.96
C THR A 523 8.59 28.88 -5.98
N ILE A 524 8.43 30.20 -6.02
CA ILE A 524 7.77 30.92 -7.11
C ILE A 524 8.78 31.88 -7.74
N ASP A 525 9.02 31.76 -9.04
CA ASP A 525 9.92 32.60 -9.81
C ASP A 525 9.11 33.54 -10.72
N ILE A 526 9.29 34.86 -10.54
CA ILE A 526 8.63 35.91 -11.34
C ILE A 526 9.72 36.68 -12.09
N PRO A 527 9.91 36.44 -13.41
CA PRO A 527 10.96 37.09 -14.19
C PRO A 527 10.64 38.56 -14.51
N VAL A 528 11.64 39.28 -15.03
CA VAL A 528 11.50 40.67 -15.47
C VAL A 528 10.39 40.80 -16.51
N GLY A 529 9.48 41.76 -16.28
CA GLY A 529 8.36 42.03 -17.19
C GLY A 529 7.16 41.10 -17.06
N ALA A 530 7.22 40.08 -16.19
CA ALA A 530 6.05 39.26 -15.85
C ALA A 530 5.22 39.91 -14.74
N GLU A 531 3.93 39.58 -14.70
CA GLU A 531 3.00 40.03 -13.67
C GLU A 531 2.31 38.82 -13.04
N PHE A 532 2.23 38.76 -11.71
CA PHE A 532 1.49 37.75 -10.98
C PHE A 532 0.48 38.42 -10.06
N LEU A 533 -0.79 38.39 -10.49
CA LEU A 533 -1.86 39.17 -9.89
C LEU A 533 -2.96 38.27 -9.31
N MET A 534 -3.30 38.49 -8.03
CA MET A 534 -4.38 37.77 -7.38
C MET A 534 -5.73 38.41 -7.73
N ASN A 535 -6.68 37.62 -8.20
CA ASN A 535 -8.05 38.05 -8.49
C ASN A 535 -9.04 37.14 -7.76
N GLY A 536 -9.50 37.59 -6.59
CA GLY A 536 -10.38 36.80 -5.73
C GLY A 536 -9.70 35.63 -5.00
N ALA A 537 -8.51 35.20 -5.45
CA ALA A 537 -7.67 34.20 -4.81
C ALA A 537 -6.85 34.74 -3.63
N THR A 538 -6.49 33.84 -2.72
CA THR A 538 -5.51 34.04 -1.66
C THR A 538 -4.24 33.25 -1.96
N LEU A 539 -3.12 33.96 -2.15
CA LEU A 539 -1.78 33.37 -2.13
C LEU A 539 -1.25 33.42 -0.69
N THR A 540 -0.92 32.27 -0.12
CA THR A 540 -0.26 32.15 1.17
C THR A 540 1.15 31.61 0.96
N ASN A 541 2.15 32.48 1.06
CA ASN A 541 3.56 32.08 1.10
C ASN A 541 3.90 31.60 2.51
N ASN A 542 4.05 30.29 2.68
CA ASN A 542 4.00 29.65 3.99
C ASN A 542 5.39 29.43 4.57
N ALA A 543 5.54 29.43 5.90
CA ALA A 543 6.76 28.98 6.57
C ALA A 543 6.42 27.97 7.65
N THR A 544 7.11 26.84 7.66
CA THR A 544 6.97 25.81 8.69
C THR A 544 8.13 25.84 9.69
N SER A 545 9.29 26.38 9.29
CA SER A 545 10.45 26.65 10.16
C SER A 545 11.37 27.72 9.56
N LEU A 546 12.43 28.11 10.29
CA LEU A 546 13.48 29.00 9.79
C LEU A 546 14.25 28.42 8.59
N SER A 547 14.26 27.10 8.42
CA SER A 547 14.95 26.41 7.32
C SER A 547 14.02 25.90 6.22
N ALA A 548 12.71 25.89 6.47
CA ALA A 548 11.69 25.40 5.54
C ALA A 548 10.59 26.45 5.39
N TYR A 549 10.63 27.17 4.29
CA TYR A 549 9.72 28.25 3.96
C TYR A 549 9.54 28.34 2.44
N GLY A 550 8.34 28.75 2.04
CA GLY A 550 8.02 29.16 0.69
C GLY A 550 8.85 30.38 0.29
N LYS A 551 9.44 30.30 -0.89
CA LYS A 551 10.28 31.33 -1.50
C LYS A 551 9.54 31.96 -2.66
N ILE A 552 9.63 33.28 -2.78
CA ILE A 552 9.20 34.00 -3.97
C ILE A 552 10.37 34.87 -4.44
N ASP A 553 10.90 34.57 -5.61
CA ASP A 553 11.95 35.33 -6.25
C ASP A 553 11.33 36.25 -7.31
N ASN A 554 11.18 37.52 -6.94
CA ASN A 554 10.45 38.51 -7.72
C ASN A 554 11.38 39.50 -8.45
N ALA A 555 11.43 39.38 -9.77
CA ALA A 555 12.07 40.31 -10.69
C ALA A 555 11.05 41.11 -11.52
N GLY A 556 9.75 40.82 -11.39
CA GLY A 556 8.64 41.46 -12.11
C GLY A 556 7.65 42.12 -11.15
N SER A 557 6.35 41.90 -11.37
CA SER A 557 5.28 42.49 -10.55
C SER A 557 4.48 41.42 -9.81
N LEU A 558 4.50 41.44 -8.47
CA LEU A 558 3.64 40.62 -7.61
C LEU A 558 2.59 41.51 -6.94
N GLY A 559 1.31 41.18 -7.04
CA GLY A 559 0.28 41.97 -6.36
C GLY A 559 -1.15 41.47 -6.45
N VAL A 560 -2.09 42.33 -6.10
CA VAL A 560 -3.54 42.08 -6.19
C VAL A 560 -4.11 42.91 -7.32
N GLN A 561 -4.97 42.29 -8.15
CA GLN A 561 -5.62 43.00 -9.25
C GLN A 561 -6.56 44.07 -8.70
N GLN A 562 -6.50 45.28 -9.26
CA GLN A 562 -7.28 46.43 -8.80
C GLN A 562 -8.79 46.10 -8.75
N SER A 563 -9.46 46.55 -7.69
CA SER A 563 -10.91 46.34 -7.47
C SER A 563 -11.34 44.88 -7.33
N THR A 564 -10.42 43.99 -6.96
CA THR A 564 -10.73 42.58 -6.64
C THR A 564 -10.53 42.30 -5.15
N SER A 565 -11.08 41.20 -4.65
CA SER A 565 -10.93 40.76 -3.25
C SER A 565 -9.69 39.90 -2.99
N GLY A 566 -8.76 39.81 -3.94
CA GLY A 566 -7.57 38.97 -3.83
C GLY A 566 -6.68 39.35 -2.65
N LYS A 567 -5.90 38.38 -2.15
CA LYS A 567 -5.01 38.57 -1.00
C LYS A 567 -3.67 37.89 -1.19
N ILE A 568 -2.62 38.49 -0.63
CA ILE A 568 -1.30 37.87 -0.50
C ILE A 568 -0.89 37.90 0.97
N ASN A 569 -0.78 36.72 1.58
CA ASN A 569 -0.27 36.55 2.93
C ASN A 569 1.15 36.01 2.85
N ASN A 570 2.12 36.79 3.32
CA ASN A 570 3.50 36.37 3.39
C ASN A 570 3.89 35.98 4.82
N TYR A 571 4.25 34.71 4.98
CA TYR A 571 4.86 34.14 6.18
C TYR A 571 6.22 33.49 5.88
N GLY A 572 6.53 33.27 4.59
CA GLY A 572 7.81 32.78 4.09
C GLY A 572 8.76 33.91 3.71
N TYR A 573 9.49 33.71 2.61
CA TYR A 573 10.53 34.62 2.14
C TYR A 573 10.24 35.14 0.74
N ILE A 574 10.35 36.46 0.55
CA ILE A 574 10.25 37.10 -0.76
C ILE A 574 11.55 37.86 -1.03
N THR A 575 12.20 37.59 -2.15
CA THR A 575 13.37 38.34 -2.61
C THR A 575 12.98 39.22 -3.80
N GLN A 576 13.24 40.51 -3.73
CA GLN A 576 13.28 41.33 -4.95
C GLN A 576 14.63 41.16 -5.62
N LYS A 577 14.64 40.85 -6.92
CA LYS A 577 15.88 40.56 -7.66
C LYS A 577 16.42 41.77 -8.45
N ASN A 578 15.66 42.85 -8.57
CA ASN A 578 16.08 44.08 -9.23
C ASN A 578 15.28 45.30 -8.72
N ALA A 579 15.71 46.50 -9.12
CA ALA A 579 15.15 47.77 -8.66
C ALA A 579 13.79 48.14 -9.30
N ASP A 580 13.42 47.52 -10.42
CA ASP A 580 12.16 47.78 -11.13
C ASP A 580 11.03 46.82 -10.69
N ALA A 581 11.33 45.85 -9.82
CA ALA A 581 10.37 44.88 -9.34
C ALA A 581 9.34 45.51 -8.40
N TYR A 582 8.07 45.16 -8.59
CA TYR A 582 6.97 45.61 -7.74
C TYR A 582 6.48 44.47 -6.85
N THR A 583 6.35 44.72 -5.55
CA THR A 583 5.79 43.74 -4.59
C THR A 583 4.69 44.37 -3.75
N TYR A 584 3.49 43.81 -3.83
CA TYR A 584 2.39 44.14 -2.93
C TYR A 584 2.02 42.90 -2.11
N VAL A 585 1.88 43.07 -0.79
CA VAL A 585 1.37 42.01 0.09
C VAL A 585 0.24 42.56 0.97
N SER A 586 -0.79 41.76 1.19
CA SER A 586 -1.92 42.14 2.05
C SER A 586 -1.56 42.01 3.53
N THR A 587 -0.81 40.96 3.88
CA THR A 587 -0.38 40.66 5.26
C THR A 587 1.06 40.14 5.23
N ASN A 588 1.93 40.60 6.15
CA ASN A 588 3.35 40.19 6.19
C ASN A 588 3.80 39.56 7.53
N ALA A 589 2.88 39.19 8.42
CA ALA A 589 3.18 38.47 9.66
C ALA A 589 1.88 37.91 10.27
N TYR A 590 2.00 36.90 11.12
CA TYR A 590 0.87 36.42 11.90
C TYR A 590 0.45 37.44 12.98
N ALA A 591 -0.83 37.46 13.35
CA ALA A 591 -1.32 38.37 14.39
C ALA A 591 -0.66 38.07 15.75
N GLY A 592 -0.12 39.11 16.40
CA GLY A 592 0.47 38.99 17.74
C GLY A 592 1.91 38.46 17.77
N THR A 593 2.53 38.18 16.62
CA THR A 593 3.98 37.96 16.57
C THR A 593 4.72 39.28 16.49
N THR A 594 5.78 39.40 17.29
CA THR A 594 6.69 40.54 17.35
C THR A 594 8.03 40.18 16.73
N PHE A 595 8.88 41.18 16.49
CA PHE A 595 10.23 40.93 16.03
C PHE A 595 11.05 40.02 16.96
N ALA A 596 10.92 40.18 18.28
CA ALA A 596 11.64 39.34 19.26
C ALA A 596 11.33 37.85 19.07
N ASP A 597 10.11 37.53 18.61
CA ASP A 597 9.70 36.16 18.35
C ASP A 597 10.47 35.51 17.19
N ALA A 598 10.92 36.27 16.18
CA ALA A 598 11.72 35.76 15.05
C ALA A 598 13.10 35.24 15.48
N PHE A 599 13.63 35.82 16.57
CA PHE A 599 14.93 35.45 17.14
C PHE A 599 14.80 34.46 18.31
N ALA A 600 13.58 34.24 18.82
CA ALA A 600 13.35 33.47 20.04
C ALA A 600 12.92 32.01 19.82
N SER A 601 12.43 31.60 18.64
CA SER A 601 12.14 30.18 18.39
C SER A 601 12.04 29.80 16.90
N ALA A 602 12.21 28.51 16.62
CA ALA A 602 12.07 27.89 15.29
C ALA A 602 10.61 27.78 14.78
N SER A 603 9.62 28.35 15.47
CA SER A 603 8.20 28.00 15.30
C SER A 603 7.26 29.21 15.12
N LYS A 604 7.77 30.37 14.70
CA LYS A 604 6.97 31.61 14.53
C LYS A 604 6.93 32.02 13.06
N MET A 605 5.72 32.06 12.49
CA MET A 605 5.45 32.44 11.10
C MET A 605 5.56 33.97 10.92
N ILE A 606 6.72 34.44 10.50
CA ILE A 606 7.02 35.86 10.25
C ILE A 606 7.52 35.98 8.81
N GLY A 607 6.75 36.67 7.97
CA GLY A 607 7.12 36.90 6.57
C GLY A 607 8.35 37.80 6.49
N THR A 608 9.30 37.41 5.64
CA THR A 608 10.48 38.20 5.28
C THR A 608 10.33 38.70 3.86
N ILE A 609 10.58 39.99 3.65
CA ILE A 609 10.73 40.58 2.33
C ILE A 609 12.12 41.22 2.28
N GLU A 610 12.96 40.74 1.37
CA GLU A 610 14.28 41.29 1.08
C GLU A 610 14.22 42.19 -0.17
N LEU A 611 14.57 43.45 -0.01
CA LEU A 611 14.53 44.46 -1.09
C LEU A 611 15.93 44.68 -1.69
N PHE A 612 16.01 44.71 -3.02
CA PHE A 612 17.26 44.93 -3.76
C PHE A 612 17.35 46.35 -4.31
N GLY A 613 18.37 47.10 -3.89
CA GLY A 613 18.77 48.35 -4.54
C GLY A 613 17.78 49.50 -4.33
N THR A 614 18.33 50.70 -4.31
CA THR A 614 17.67 51.94 -3.88
C THR A 614 16.57 52.37 -4.87
N GLY A 615 15.32 52.56 -4.42
CA GLY A 615 14.22 52.98 -5.30
C GLY A 615 12.86 53.09 -4.59
N ASN A 616 12.37 54.33 -4.49
CA ASN A 616 11.21 54.85 -3.74
C ASN A 616 9.81 54.19 -3.86
N VAL A 617 9.59 52.95 -4.35
CA VAL A 617 8.21 52.46 -4.61
C VAL A 617 7.91 50.99 -4.31
N ASN A 618 8.86 50.19 -3.81
CA ASN A 618 8.83 48.76 -4.14
C ASN A 618 8.13 47.80 -3.16
N THR A 619 7.56 48.24 -2.03
CA THR A 619 6.73 47.34 -1.20
C THR A 619 5.57 48.06 -0.56
N VAL A 620 4.35 47.76 -1.00
CA VAL A 620 3.13 48.24 -0.36
C VAL A 620 2.55 47.11 0.49
N VAL A 621 2.57 47.30 1.81
CA VAL A 621 1.78 46.50 2.75
C VAL A 621 0.46 47.24 2.98
N ALA A 622 -0.67 46.59 2.70
CA ALA A 622 -1.98 47.22 2.88
C ALA A 622 -2.18 47.67 4.33
N SER A 623 -2.62 48.92 4.51
CA SER A 623 -2.88 49.57 5.79
C SER A 623 -3.83 48.74 6.66
N GLY A 624 -3.29 48.04 7.66
CA GLY A 624 -4.09 47.26 8.61
C GLY A 624 -3.35 46.12 9.31
N GLY A 625 -2.25 45.62 8.72
CA GLY A 625 -1.40 44.60 9.34
C GLY A 625 -0.24 45.20 10.15
N LEU A 626 0.20 44.50 11.20
CA LEU A 626 1.53 44.73 11.76
C LEU A 626 2.55 44.48 10.64
N PRO A 627 3.44 45.44 10.30
CA PRO A 627 4.49 45.17 9.33
C PRO A 627 5.37 44.05 9.90
N GLY A 628 5.32 42.87 9.30
CA GLY A 628 6.31 41.82 9.57
C GLY A 628 7.70 42.21 9.08
N PHE A 629 8.60 41.26 8.89
CA PHE A 629 9.99 41.59 8.60
C PHE A 629 10.17 42.12 7.17
N ILE A 630 10.59 43.39 7.04
CA ILE A 630 10.91 44.03 5.76
C ILE A 630 12.37 44.47 5.86
N LYS A 631 13.24 43.63 5.30
CA LYS A 631 14.68 43.79 5.30
C LYS A 631 15.13 44.46 4.01
N VAL A 632 15.89 45.53 4.16
CA VAL A 632 16.63 46.13 3.04
C VAL A 632 18.09 45.77 3.20
N ILE A 633 18.68 45.17 2.16
CA ILE A 633 20.13 45.06 2.06
C ILE A 633 20.60 46.14 1.09
N THR A 634 21.38 47.09 1.59
CA THR A 634 21.91 48.18 0.77
C THR A 634 23.43 48.13 0.75
N ASN A 635 24.01 48.35 -0.43
CA ASN A 635 25.45 48.51 -0.65
C ASN A 635 25.82 49.95 -1.03
N ALA A 636 24.89 50.90 -0.83
CA ALA A 636 25.08 52.29 -1.20
C ALA A 636 26.24 52.92 -0.44
N ALA A 637 27.01 53.78 -1.13
CA ALA A 637 28.13 54.51 -0.52
C ALA A 637 27.68 55.45 0.63
N SER A 638 26.43 55.89 0.57
CA SER A 638 25.71 56.65 1.60
C SER A 638 24.30 56.09 1.75
N VAL A 639 23.84 55.87 2.98
CA VAL A 639 22.50 55.31 3.26
C VAL A 639 21.63 56.35 3.95
N THR A 640 20.51 56.70 3.33
CA THR A 640 19.46 57.56 3.87
C THR A 640 18.08 56.93 3.63
N GLU A 641 17.01 57.64 4.00
CA GLU A 641 15.64 57.29 3.67
C GLU A 641 15.41 56.98 2.18
N ALA A 642 16.08 57.69 1.26
CA ALA A 642 15.95 57.43 -0.17
C ALA A 642 16.49 56.04 -0.59
N GLU A 643 17.51 55.55 0.11
CA GLU A 643 18.14 54.25 -0.19
C GLU A 643 17.43 53.09 0.50
N VAL A 644 16.70 53.36 1.57
CA VAL A 644 16.02 52.36 2.40
C VAL A 644 14.54 52.23 2.05
N GLY A 645 13.91 53.31 1.61
CA GLY A 645 12.48 53.35 1.34
C GLY A 645 11.61 53.45 2.60
N GLU A 646 10.35 53.85 2.42
CA GLU A 646 9.44 54.25 3.50
C GLU A 646 9.06 53.10 4.45
N TYR A 647 8.97 51.86 3.96
CA TYR A 647 8.36 50.74 4.69
C TYR A 647 9.35 49.76 5.33
N ALA A 648 10.64 49.95 5.13
CA ALA A 648 11.65 49.09 5.72
C ALA A 648 11.64 49.21 7.25
N ASN A 649 11.72 48.07 7.94
CA ASN A 649 11.88 48.05 9.40
C ASN A 649 13.22 47.46 9.86
N TYR A 650 13.97 46.86 8.94
CA TYR A 650 15.34 46.39 9.14
C TYR A 650 16.23 46.82 7.99
N VAL A 651 17.41 47.35 8.30
CA VAL A 651 18.40 47.77 7.30
C VAL A 651 19.71 47.04 7.56
N GLU A 652 20.19 46.28 6.58
CA GLU A 652 21.55 45.74 6.54
C GLU A 652 22.41 46.63 5.64
N ILE A 653 23.37 47.32 6.23
CA ILE A 653 24.33 48.19 5.55
C ILE A 653 25.56 47.37 5.19
N THR A 654 25.76 47.12 3.90
CA THR A 654 26.85 46.30 3.36
C THR A 654 27.76 47.14 2.44
N GLY A 655 28.66 46.49 1.69
CA GLY A 655 29.50 47.16 0.69
C GLY A 655 30.46 48.17 1.32
N ALA A 656 30.87 49.18 0.54
CA ALA A 656 31.81 50.24 0.97
C ALA A 656 31.07 51.52 1.44
N CYS A 657 30.03 51.36 2.25
CA CYS A 657 29.28 52.47 2.83
C CYS A 657 30.15 53.30 3.79
N THR A 658 30.15 54.62 3.62
CA THR A 658 30.93 55.54 4.47
C THR A 658 30.06 56.44 5.32
N THR A 659 28.77 56.60 4.98
CA THR A 659 27.85 57.51 5.66
C THR A 659 26.46 56.91 5.82
N CYS A 660 25.86 57.10 7.00
CA CYS A 660 24.46 56.81 7.26
C CYS A 660 23.80 58.10 7.77
N GLY A 661 22.75 58.55 7.08
CA GLY A 661 22.01 59.76 7.42
C GLY A 661 20.74 59.47 8.20
N THR A 662 19.71 60.29 7.96
CA THR A 662 18.36 60.06 8.47
C THR A 662 17.76 58.84 7.77
N LEU A 663 17.35 57.85 8.56
CA LEU A 663 16.58 56.70 8.12
C LEU A 663 15.07 56.97 8.35
N PRO A 664 14.16 56.25 7.67
CA PRO A 664 12.74 56.39 7.91
C PRO A 664 12.36 55.87 9.31
N ALA A 665 11.38 56.50 9.95
CA ALA A 665 11.00 56.19 11.35
C ALA A 665 10.42 54.76 11.54
N THR A 666 10.07 54.10 10.44
CA THR A 666 9.67 52.70 10.36
C THR A 666 10.84 51.75 10.65
N VAL A 667 12.08 52.16 10.41
CA VAL A 667 13.29 51.40 10.73
C VAL A 667 13.43 51.22 12.24
N LYS A 668 13.41 49.97 12.68
CA LYS A 668 13.60 49.55 14.08
C LYS A 668 14.92 48.83 14.31
N TYR A 669 15.53 48.31 13.25
CA TYR A 669 16.75 47.52 13.33
C TYR A 669 17.76 47.96 12.28
N VAL A 670 19.01 48.08 12.70
CA VAL A 670 20.12 48.35 11.78
C VAL A 670 21.26 47.37 12.05
N GLU A 671 21.75 46.75 11.00
CA GLU A 671 22.89 45.85 10.99
C GLU A 671 24.00 46.42 10.11
N VAL A 672 25.22 46.49 10.65
CA VAL A 672 26.37 47.07 9.96
C VAL A 672 27.35 45.97 9.57
N LYS A 673 27.44 45.73 8.26
CA LYS A 673 28.37 44.82 7.57
C LYS A 673 29.16 45.51 6.45
N SER A 674 29.38 46.82 6.59
CA SER A 674 30.15 47.57 5.59
C SER A 674 31.64 47.35 5.76
N SER A 675 32.35 47.11 4.65
CA SER A 675 33.81 47.03 4.62
C SER A 675 34.49 48.37 4.93
N ALA A 676 33.75 49.47 4.90
CA ALA A 676 34.21 50.79 5.33
C ALA A 676 33.55 51.18 6.66
N ARG A 677 34.20 52.07 7.41
CA ARG A 677 33.65 52.59 8.67
C ARG A 677 32.47 53.51 8.36
N VAL A 678 31.26 53.08 8.71
CA VAL A 678 30.03 53.85 8.52
C VAL A 678 29.98 55.00 9.52
N VAL A 679 29.81 56.24 9.06
CA VAL A 679 29.61 57.42 9.91
C VAL A 679 28.14 57.77 9.97
N TRP A 680 27.50 57.65 11.14
CA TRP A 680 26.08 57.90 11.33
C TRP A 680 25.82 59.33 11.80
N THR A 681 25.41 60.19 10.87
CA THR A 681 25.07 61.59 11.12
C THR A 681 23.55 61.76 11.20
N THR A 682 23.01 61.71 12.42
CA THR A 682 21.57 61.94 12.68
C THR A 682 21.39 62.89 13.86
N THR A 683 20.31 63.69 13.88
CA THR A 683 20.01 64.61 14.98
C THR A 683 19.39 63.91 16.20
N ALA A 684 18.58 62.86 15.97
CA ALA A 684 18.06 61.92 16.97
C ALA A 684 17.39 60.74 16.25
N PHE A 685 17.77 59.50 16.57
CA PHE A 685 17.12 58.31 16.01
C PHE A 685 16.96 57.20 17.05
N THR A 686 15.79 56.56 17.08
CA THR A 686 15.49 55.48 18.05
C THR A 686 15.27 54.16 17.34
N LEU A 687 16.04 53.16 17.75
CA LEU A 687 16.00 51.78 17.28
C LEU A 687 15.52 50.87 18.40
N THR A 688 14.94 49.75 18.02
CA THR A 688 14.79 48.61 18.93
C THR A 688 16.09 47.81 18.99
N GLY A 689 16.78 47.62 17.86
CA GLY A 689 18.03 46.85 17.80
C GLY A 689 19.13 47.47 16.94
N LEU A 690 20.37 47.42 17.41
CA LEU A 690 21.56 47.79 16.64
C LEU A 690 22.56 46.62 16.65
N ILE A 691 22.99 46.19 15.46
CA ILE A 691 23.89 45.05 15.26
C ILE A 691 25.16 45.53 14.55
N VAL A 692 26.32 45.26 15.13
CA VAL A 692 27.63 45.50 14.50
C VAL A 692 28.43 44.21 14.59
N ASP A 693 28.59 43.55 13.45
CA ASP A 693 29.24 42.24 13.37
C ASP A 693 30.78 42.33 13.47
N GLU A 694 31.41 41.18 13.67
CA GLU A 694 32.87 41.06 13.79
C GLU A 694 33.56 41.63 12.54
N GLY A 695 34.61 42.43 12.76
CA GLY A 695 35.37 43.05 11.68
C GLY A 695 34.79 44.35 11.12
N TYR A 696 33.58 44.76 11.54
CA TYR A 696 32.93 45.99 11.06
C TYR A 696 32.98 47.12 12.09
N SER A 697 32.69 48.36 11.64
CA SER A 697 32.81 49.54 12.48
C SER A 697 31.77 50.62 12.17
N LEU A 698 31.23 51.22 13.24
CA LEU A 698 30.29 52.34 13.21
C LEU A 698 30.90 53.55 13.93
N ASN A 699 30.66 54.76 13.43
CA ASN A 699 31.07 56.02 14.07
C ASN A 699 29.88 56.97 14.26
N ILE A 700 29.64 57.41 15.49
CA ILE A 700 28.61 58.41 15.85
C ILE A 700 29.36 59.71 16.24
N PRO A 701 29.42 60.71 15.34
CA PRO A 701 30.20 61.92 15.59
C PRO A 701 29.51 62.89 16.58
N ARG A 702 30.28 63.85 17.09
CA ARG A 702 29.77 64.90 17.98
C ARG A 702 28.62 65.67 17.32
N GLY A 703 27.52 65.84 18.04
CA GLY A 703 26.28 66.45 17.54
C GLY A 703 25.27 65.47 16.99
N SER A 704 25.57 64.15 16.99
CA SER A 704 24.62 63.10 16.64
C SER A 704 24.11 62.31 17.85
N GLU A 705 22.89 61.78 17.74
CA GLU A 705 22.22 61.04 18.81
C GLU A 705 21.49 59.79 18.30
N VAL A 706 21.87 58.62 18.83
CA VAL A 706 21.24 57.32 18.54
C VAL A 706 20.81 56.66 19.84
N THR A 707 19.58 56.19 19.92
CA THR A 707 19.07 55.40 21.05
C THR A 707 18.69 54.01 20.54
N ALA A 708 19.12 52.94 21.21
CA ALA A 708 18.78 51.56 20.85
C ALA A 708 18.36 50.76 22.08
N THR A 709 17.19 50.12 22.07
CA THR A 709 16.75 49.32 23.23
C THR A 709 17.70 48.14 23.50
N THR A 710 18.12 47.44 22.46
CA THR A 710 19.02 46.28 22.51
C THR A 710 20.17 46.45 21.53
N THR A 711 21.40 46.06 21.90
CA THR A 711 22.56 46.14 21.01
C THR A 711 23.35 44.84 20.98
N TYR A 712 23.70 44.36 19.78
CA TYR A 712 24.53 43.20 19.52
C TYR A 712 25.89 43.65 18.94
N LEU A 713 26.96 43.55 19.72
CA LEU A 713 28.29 44.03 19.32
C LEU A 713 29.32 42.90 19.28
N LYS A 714 29.78 42.59 18.07
CA LYS A 714 31.04 41.87 17.82
C LYS A 714 32.08 42.75 17.10
N GLY A 715 31.66 43.90 16.55
CA GLY A 715 32.52 44.92 15.94
C GLY A 715 32.77 46.14 16.84
N ARG A 716 33.14 47.28 16.25
CA ARG A 716 33.54 48.50 16.99
C ARG A 716 32.57 49.67 16.80
N ILE A 717 32.21 50.34 17.88
CA ILE A 717 31.51 51.64 17.84
C ILE A 717 32.45 52.75 18.34
N TYR A 718 32.72 53.74 17.49
CA TYR A 718 33.37 55.00 17.84
C TYR A 718 32.29 56.04 18.13
N ASN A 719 32.32 56.69 19.29
CA ASN A 719 31.26 57.64 19.65
C ASN A 719 31.82 58.92 20.30
N ALA A 720 31.56 60.06 19.67
CA ALA A 720 31.76 61.41 20.21
C ALA A 720 30.43 62.17 20.40
N GLY A 721 29.31 61.56 20.01
CA GLY A 721 27.94 62.01 20.21
C GLY A 721 27.22 61.21 21.32
N THR A 722 25.89 61.21 21.30
CA THR A 722 25.07 60.51 22.30
C THR A 722 24.66 59.13 21.79
N PHE A 723 24.96 58.10 22.57
CA PHE A 723 24.42 56.75 22.36
C PHE A 723 23.77 56.24 23.66
N THR A 724 22.48 55.92 23.61
CA THR A 724 21.72 55.43 24.77
C THR A 724 21.23 54.01 24.50
N CYS A 725 21.50 53.06 25.39
CA CYS A 725 20.96 51.70 25.29
C CYS A 725 20.55 51.11 26.63
N SER A 726 19.48 50.30 26.62
CA SER A 726 18.94 49.66 27.83
C SER A 726 19.48 48.25 28.08
N ASP A 727 19.69 47.45 27.03
CA ASP A 727 20.19 46.08 27.12
C ASP A 727 21.41 45.83 26.22
N PHE A 728 22.45 45.23 26.78
CA PHE A 728 23.60 44.68 26.07
C PHE A 728 23.53 43.15 26.10
N ASP A 729 22.99 42.56 25.04
CA ASP A 729 22.97 41.10 24.87
C ASP A 729 24.28 40.64 24.21
N GLY A 730 25.34 40.57 25.01
CA GLY A 730 26.57 39.90 24.64
C GLY A 730 26.40 38.38 24.77
N TYR A 731 25.79 37.71 23.79
CA TYR A 731 25.81 36.24 23.79
C TYR A 731 27.08 35.65 23.17
N LEU A 732 27.60 34.66 23.89
CA LEU A 732 28.94 34.07 23.89
C LEU A 732 29.26 33.22 22.66
N GLY A 733 30.42 33.51 22.05
CA GLY A 733 31.08 32.64 21.08
C GLY A 733 32.58 32.95 20.98
N GLY A 734 33.32 32.79 22.10
CA GLY A 734 34.79 32.70 22.22
C GLY A 734 35.56 33.96 21.79
N VAL A 735 36.30 34.69 22.64
CA VAL A 735 37.55 34.33 23.34
C VAL A 735 37.92 35.48 24.31
N ALA A 736 38.90 35.30 25.19
CA ALA A 736 39.32 36.30 26.19
C ALA A 736 39.81 37.67 25.64
N ALA A 737 39.89 37.87 24.32
CA ALA A 737 40.21 39.14 23.68
C ALA A 737 39.01 40.13 23.60
N ASP A 738 37.78 39.66 23.82
CA ASP A 738 36.53 40.44 23.72
C ASP A 738 36.31 41.42 24.89
N ALA A 739 37.23 41.45 25.86
CA ALA A 739 37.23 42.39 26.98
C ALA A 739 37.35 43.88 26.55
N ASN A 740 37.56 44.14 25.25
CA ASN A 740 37.71 45.45 24.63
C ASN A 740 36.52 45.88 23.72
N ASN A 741 35.32 45.32 23.86
CA ASN A 741 34.10 45.77 23.15
C ASN A 741 33.60 47.15 23.63
N ILE A 742 34.53 48.08 23.80
CA ILE A 742 34.44 49.33 24.55
C ILE A 742 34.01 50.46 23.61
N ILE A 743 32.95 51.16 24.01
CA ILE A 743 32.64 52.51 23.58
C ILE A 743 33.79 53.42 24.02
N VAL A 744 34.63 53.84 23.07
CA VAL A 744 35.68 54.83 23.35
C VAL A 744 35.06 56.22 23.21
N GLY A 745 34.83 56.89 24.34
CA GLY A 745 34.35 58.28 24.38
C GLY A 745 35.45 59.25 23.96
N GLY A 746 35.17 60.06 22.93
CA GLY A 746 36.03 61.15 22.43
C GLY A 746 35.48 62.53 22.74
#